data_AF-A0AAP0FEK6-F1
#
_entry.id   AF-A0AAP0FEK6-F1
#
_cell.length_a   1.000
_cell.length_b   1.000
_cell.length_c   1.000
_cell.angle_alpha   90.00
_cell.angle_beta   90.00
_cell.angle_gamma   90.00
#
_symmetry.space_group_name_H-M   'P 1'
#
loop_
_entity.id
_entity.type
_entity.pdbx_description
1 polymer ?
#
loop_
_entity_poly.entity_id
_entity_poly.type
_entity_poly.pdbx_seq_one_letter_code
_entity_poly.pdbx_strand_id
1 'polypeptide(L)'
;MARALASRANPLISSLPAFLTWRGLGFRSICSGRLGHLSSSPEAQSSPGTKFLQTFTEEFQVGSHSITLETGKIARFANGSVVLAMEETRVLATVASAKGDGVLDFLPLTVTAYALSSDGKQDPDVMAANATSAALMLSDIPWGGPIGVIRIGRIDGQFLINPSMAELSLSDLNLVYACTREKTLMMDVQAREISENDLKSALRLAHLEAVKYLEPQLSLAAKAGKKKKEYKLSMISNVTLEKVKALAEAPIEAVFTDPSYGKFERGEALDKITKDVKKVLAEECDEESLKVLPKAVDTVRKGVVRKRIIEKELRVDGRHLDEVRPLYCESGNLPILHGSSLFSRGDTQVLCTVTLGAPGDAQRLDSLVGPSTKRFMLHYSFPPFSINEVGKRGGLNRREIGHGTLAEKALLAVLPPEEDFPYTVRVNSEVMASDGSTSMATVCGGSMALMDAGIPLREHVAGVSVGLVTEADPSTGVVKDYRILTDILGLEDHLGDMDFKIAGTRKGVTAIQLDIKPAGIPLDIICECLEPALRGRLHILDHMEREINSPRTQEDRNSPRLANMKFSNDSLRRLIGPQGATKRKFEQETGARISVSDGTLTIHAKNHTIMDKAQDMVEFLIGREIEVGGIYKGIVSSIKEYGAFVDFNGGQQGLLHISELSHDPVSRVSDVVSVGQKLSLMCIGQDVREHNHRRSYTVSILNSLQLSLKATSTSPLEEGKSSDIHGFSPPVKPPSNVWASVGALSNLDSEFEESLAKEDENQETPTSYSASNSQATSKSNKGAKEKDRDGMGTSARSLKLGDKLVGKVHQIRAHGLVLDLGGGVHGMYKFKVEEISKWVKLYKLSVLASLLREFQLWICWRTHNAVAAIYFQAWQALAEAKASPSITNKHAHSASLFRGANERRELFSRVSLVYDNLNDLLSLGQHRIWKRMAVSWSGAKRGDSVLDLCCGSGDLAFLLSQKVGSDGQVTGLDFSSDQLSIASSRQRSRACFDNIVWIEGDALNLPFPSTCFDAITVGYGLRNLLDRQKAMKEILRVLKPGSKVSVLDFNKNTESYITFIQEWMIDNVVIPVASSYNLAKEYEYLKSSIREFLTGRELEELALEVGFSSAKHYEIGAGLMGNLVATC
;
A
#
# COMPACT_ATOMS: atom_id res chain seq x y z
N MET A 1 32.74 -25.66 39.03
CA MET A 1 32.23 -27.03 39.24
C MET A 1 31.26 -27.39 38.11
N ALA A 2 31.78 -27.68 36.92
CA ALA A 2 31.00 -27.97 35.72
C ALA A 2 31.35 -29.39 35.22
N ARG A 3 30.65 -30.40 35.74
CA ARG A 3 30.74 -31.82 35.33
C ARG A 3 29.69 -32.64 36.10
N ALA A 4 28.56 -32.96 35.48
CA ALA A 4 27.79 -34.19 35.69
C ALA A 4 26.58 -34.23 34.74
N LEU A 5 26.17 -35.43 34.34
CA LEU A 5 24.89 -35.76 33.67
C LEU A 5 24.68 -35.25 32.23
N ALA A 6 25.59 -35.65 31.35
CA ALA A 6 25.18 -36.09 30.01
C ALA A 6 25.07 -37.62 30.00
N SER A 7 23.87 -38.18 29.80
CA SER A 7 23.69 -39.54 29.25
C SER A 7 22.24 -39.86 28.86
N ARG A 8 22.00 -39.97 27.54
CA ARG A 8 21.23 -41.01 26.82
C ARG A 8 20.77 -40.46 25.45
N ALA A 9 21.61 -40.69 24.45
CA ALA A 9 21.25 -40.52 23.04
C ALA A 9 20.50 -41.77 22.54
N ASN A 10 19.67 -41.59 21.50
CA ASN A 10 18.91 -42.66 20.85
C ASN A 10 19.52 -42.92 19.45
N PRO A 11 19.90 -44.16 19.06
CA PRO A 11 20.81 -44.40 17.95
C PRO A 11 20.08 -44.61 16.60
N LEU A 12 19.55 -43.52 16.00
CA LEU A 12 19.00 -43.55 14.63
C LEU A 12 19.35 -42.30 13.78
N ILE A 13 20.38 -41.54 14.18
CA ILE A 13 20.86 -40.35 13.44
C ILE A 13 22.37 -40.49 13.15
N SER A 14 22.73 -41.48 12.34
CA SER A 14 24.12 -41.74 11.93
C SER A 14 24.27 -42.13 10.44
N SER A 15 23.31 -41.76 9.59
CA SER A 15 23.26 -42.16 8.17
C SER A 15 22.68 -41.09 7.23
N LEU A 16 23.02 -39.81 7.43
CA LEU A 16 22.80 -38.73 6.45
C LEU A 16 24.06 -37.86 6.28
N PRO A 17 24.44 -37.43 5.05
CA PRO A 17 25.68 -36.70 4.81
C PRO A 17 25.66 -35.25 5.32
N ALA A 18 26.80 -34.80 5.86
CA ALA A 18 26.95 -33.48 6.48
C ALA A 18 27.23 -32.35 5.46
N PHE A 19 26.20 -31.88 4.75
CA PHE A 19 26.29 -30.70 3.86
C PHE A 19 25.34 -29.54 4.19
N LEU A 20 24.58 -29.62 5.29
CA LEU A 20 23.63 -28.57 5.71
C LEU A 20 23.71 -28.23 7.21
N THR A 21 24.91 -27.87 7.69
CA THR A 21 25.10 -27.19 8.99
C THR A 21 26.00 -25.98 8.85
N TRP A 22 25.42 -24.82 8.55
CA TRP A 22 26.12 -23.53 8.47
C TRP A 22 26.44 -22.99 9.87
N ARG A 23 27.57 -23.43 10.44
CA ARG A 23 28.28 -22.78 11.55
C ARG A 23 29.71 -23.32 11.63
N GLY A 24 30.69 -22.53 11.18
CA GLY A 24 32.11 -22.83 11.40
C GLY A 24 33.02 -22.76 10.19
N LEU A 25 33.19 -21.56 9.62
CA LEU A 25 34.45 -21.19 8.95
C LEU A 25 34.97 -19.92 9.60
N GLY A 26 35.95 -20.08 10.49
CA GLY A 26 36.61 -18.95 11.15
C GLY A 26 37.70 -18.38 10.26
N PHE A 27 37.73 -17.05 10.12
CA PHE A 27 38.84 -16.38 9.45
C PHE A 27 40.10 -16.44 10.32
N ARG A 28 41.20 -16.89 9.70
CA ARG A 28 42.52 -16.92 10.34
C ARG A 28 43.06 -15.50 10.47
N SER A 29 43.70 -15.22 11.60
CA SER A 29 44.61 -14.08 11.74
C SER A 29 45.74 -14.20 10.71
N ILE A 30 45.95 -13.14 9.91
CA ILE A 30 47.21 -12.87 9.24
C ILE A 30 47.57 -11.40 9.53
N CYS A 31 48.33 -11.21 10.60
CA CYS A 31 49.14 -10.01 10.74
C CYS A 31 50.31 -10.10 9.73
N SER A 32 50.44 -9.11 8.86
CA SER A 32 51.72 -8.80 8.21
C SER A 32 51.88 -7.29 8.16
N GLY A 33 52.74 -6.75 9.03
CA GLY A 33 53.02 -5.32 9.07
C GLY A 33 53.96 -4.90 7.94
N ARG A 34 53.80 -3.65 7.47
CA ARG A 34 54.91 -2.90 6.87
C ARG A 34 55.38 -1.87 7.88
N LEU A 35 56.67 -1.87 8.19
CA LEU A 35 57.31 -0.79 8.93
C LEU A 35 57.32 0.48 8.07
N GLY A 36 56.80 1.56 8.62
CA GLY A 36 57.07 2.94 8.21
C GLY A 36 57.39 3.72 9.49
N HIS A 37 58.53 4.41 9.52
CA HIS A 37 58.99 5.13 10.71
C HIS A 37 57.99 6.22 11.12
N LEU A 38 57.65 6.25 12.42
CA LEU A 38 57.18 7.47 13.09
C LEU A 38 58.09 7.74 14.31
N SER A 39 58.47 9.01 14.44
CA SER A 39 59.22 9.55 15.58
C SER A 39 58.38 9.57 16.85
N SER A 40 59.04 9.37 17.99
CA SER A 40 58.42 9.21 19.30
C SER A 40 57.79 10.50 19.86
N SER A 41 56.65 10.35 20.52
CA SER A 41 56.13 11.24 21.56
C SER A 41 55.34 10.39 22.56
N PRO A 42 55.56 10.51 23.88
CA PRO A 42 54.99 9.57 24.85
C PRO A 42 53.62 10.02 25.36
N GLU A 43 52.55 9.31 24.99
CA GLU A 43 51.28 9.38 25.71
C GLU A 43 51.13 8.23 26.71
N ALA A 44 50.43 8.52 27.81
CA ALA A 44 50.42 7.69 29.02
C ALA A 44 49.70 6.35 28.83
N GLN A 45 50.27 5.29 29.40
CA GLN A 45 49.61 3.99 29.51
C GLN A 45 48.51 4.02 30.57
N SER A 46 47.25 3.98 30.16
CA SER A 46 46.13 3.59 31.03
C SER A 46 45.85 2.09 30.91
N SER A 47 45.71 1.41 32.04
CA SER A 47 45.38 -0.02 32.12
C SER A 47 44.00 -0.37 31.49
N PRO A 48 43.73 -1.63 31.11
CA PRO A 48 42.47 -2.04 30.51
C PRO A 48 41.33 -2.07 31.55
N GLY A 49 40.82 -0.90 31.90
CA GLY A 49 39.73 -0.72 32.84
C GLY A 49 38.36 -1.14 32.28
N THR A 50 37.55 -1.76 33.12
CA THR A 50 36.13 -2.05 32.86
C THR A 50 35.39 -0.75 32.53
N LYS A 51 35.00 -0.55 31.27
CA LYS A 51 34.26 0.66 30.87
C LYS A 51 32.88 0.68 31.52
N PHE A 52 32.73 1.47 32.58
CA PHE A 52 31.44 1.76 33.19
C PHE A 52 30.46 2.34 32.15
N LEU A 53 29.20 1.93 32.23
CA LEU A 53 28.11 2.44 31.40
C LEU A 53 27.65 3.82 31.92
N GLN A 54 28.43 4.86 31.64
CA GLN A 54 28.02 6.22 31.93
C GLN A 54 26.77 6.56 31.09
N THR A 55 25.71 6.96 31.79
CA THR A 55 24.43 7.38 31.21
C THR A 55 24.25 8.85 31.54
N PHE A 56 23.73 9.62 30.58
CA PHE A 56 23.47 11.05 30.73
C PHE A 56 22.00 11.31 30.45
N THR A 57 21.39 12.15 31.26
CA THR A 57 19.95 12.41 31.25
C THR A 57 19.66 13.90 31.40
N GLU A 58 18.65 14.39 30.69
CA GLU A 58 17.96 15.65 30.99
C GLU A 58 16.47 15.36 31.25
N GLU A 59 15.87 16.08 32.19
CA GLU A 59 14.44 16.04 32.49
C GLU A 59 13.88 17.47 32.48
N PHE A 60 12.73 17.67 31.84
CA PHE A 60 12.08 18.97 31.66
C PHE A 60 10.58 18.81 31.39
N GLN A 61 9.84 19.91 31.43
CA GLN A 61 8.38 19.92 31.18
C GLN A 61 8.04 20.65 29.88
N VAL A 62 7.06 20.11 29.15
CA VAL A 62 6.44 20.74 27.97
C VAL A 62 4.93 20.51 28.05
N GLY A 63 4.14 21.58 28.04
CA GLY A 63 2.74 21.51 28.46
C GLY A 63 2.59 20.86 29.84
N SER A 64 1.71 19.87 29.95
CA SER A 64 1.49 19.03 31.13
C SER A 64 2.44 17.83 31.25
N HIS A 65 3.28 17.55 30.25
CA HIS A 65 4.05 16.30 30.19
C HIS A 65 5.48 16.47 30.71
N SER A 66 5.94 15.48 31.48
CA SER A 66 7.34 15.33 31.84
C SER A 66 8.07 14.60 30.71
N ILE A 67 9.16 15.20 30.21
CA ILE A 67 9.99 14.68 29.13
C ILE A 67 11.38 14.33 29.67
N THR A 68 11.89 13.17 29.28
CA THR A 68 13.25 12.73 29.59
C THR A 68 14.03 12.44 28.32
N LEU A 69 15.28 12.92 28.22
CA LEU A 69 16.22 12.56 27.16
C LEU A 69 17.40 11.77 27.77
N GLU A 70 17.55 10.49 27.42
CA GLU A 70 18.63 9.61 27.90
C GLU A 70 19.63 9.28 26.77
N THR A 71 20.95 9.33 27.05
CA THR A 71 22.00 8.84 26.14
C THR A 71 23.13 8.11 26.88
N GLY A 72 24.05 7.50 26.12
CA GLY A 72 25.21 6.74 26.63
C GLY A 72 24.94 5.25 26.88
N LYS A 73 23.69 4.86 27.14
CA LYS A 73 23.28 3.49 27.50
C LYS A 73 23.04 2.58 26.27
N ILE A 74 22.25 3.04 25.31
CA ILE A 74 21.76 2.25 24.15
C ILE A 74 22.40 2.72 22.83
N ALA A 75 22.62 1.78 21.90
CA ALA A 75 23.09 2.03 20.53
C ALA A 75 24.39 2.86 20.40
N ARG A 76 25.33 2.69 21.36
CA ARG A 76 26.61 3.41 21.48
C ARG A 76 27.53 3.43 20.22
N PHE A 77 27.31 2.54 19.26
CA PHE A 77 28.07 2.49 18.00
C PHE A 77 27.55 3.44 16.92
N ALA A 78 26.35 4.02 17.08
CA ALA A 78 25.83 5.05 16.20
C ALA A 78 26.67 6.34 16.26
N ASN A 79 26.54 7.21 15.25
CA ASN A 79 27.14 8.55 15.30
C ASN A 79 26.51 9.35 16.46
N GLY A 80 25.20 9.25 16.66
CA GLY A 80 24.49 9.70 17.86
C GLY A 80 23.28 8.81 18.16
N SER A 81 22.82 8.83 19.42
CA SER A 81 21.72 7.99 19.91
C SER A 81 21.05 8.65 21.11
N VAL A 82 19.71 8.71 21.15
CA VAL A 82 18.92 9.24 22.26
C VAL A 82 17.66 8.40 22.45
N VAL A 83 17.31 8.10 23.70
CA VAL A 83 15.96 7.67 24.07
C VAL A 83 15.21 8.87 24.61
N LEU A 84 14.12 9.27 23.97
CA LEU A 84 13.16 10.25 24.50
C LEU A 84 12.01 9.48 25.15
N ALA A 85 11.72 9.78 26.43
CA ALA A 85 10.55 9.29 27.14
C ALA A 85 9.55 10.43 27.37
N MET A 86 8.27 10.11 27.21
CA MET A 86 7.13 10.93 27.61
C MET A 86 6.13 9.97 28.23
N GLU A 87 5.94 10.09 29.54
CA GLU A 87 5.23 9.07 30.34
C GLU A 87 5.81 7.66 30.13
N GLU A 88 5.00 6.68 29.73
CA GLU A 88 5.46 5.31 29.45
C GLU A 88 5.81 5.06 27.97
N THR A 89 5.52 6.01 27.09
CA THR A 89 5.98 5.98 25.70
C THR A 89 7.47 6.33 25.64
N ARG A 90 8.24 5.55 24.89
CA ARG A 90 9.71 5.70 24.77
C ARG A 90 10.14 5.49 23.32
N VAL A 91 10.85 6.46 22.76
CA VAL A 91 11.35 6.42 21.38
C VAL A 91 12.87 6.50 21.38
N LEU A 92 13.52 5.49 20.78
CA LEU A 92 14.95 5.50 20.50
C LEU A 92 15.19 6.08 19.11
N ALA A 93 15.86 7.21 19.01
CA ALA A 93 16.42 7.71 17.75
C ALA A 93 17.91 7.42 17.67
N THR A 94 18.36 7.01 16.48
CA THR A 94 19.76 6.74 16.15
C THR A 94 20.11 7.40 14.84
N VAL A 95 21.33 7.95 14.75
CA VAL A 95 21.82 8.58 13.52
C VAL A 95 23.14 7.96 13.09
N ALA A 96 23.27 7.69 11.80
CA ALA A 96 24.43 7.09 11.18
C ALA A 96 24.77 7.81 9.87
N SER A 97 26.05 8.14 9.71
CA SER A 97 26.62 8.68 8.47
C SER A 97 27.49 7.62 7.79
N ALA A 98 27.41 7.53 6.46
CA ALA A 98 28.32 6.69 5.69
C ALA A 98 29.78 7.16 5.88
N LYS A 99 30.74 6.24 5.73
CA LYS A 99 32.17 6.55 5.70
C LYS A 99 32.67 6.47 4.26
N GLY A 100 33.12 7.59 3.71
CA GLY A 100 33.72 7.65 2.37
C GLY A 100 33.93 9.10 1.92
N ASP A 101 34.99 9.31 1.13
CA ASP A 101 35.45 10.65 0.70
C ASP A 101 34.97 11.03 -0.71
N GLY A 102 34.05 10.24 -1.28
CA GLY A 102 33.50 10.48 -2.61
C GLY A 102 32.47 11.62 -2.61
N VAL A 103 32.56 12.51 -3.60
CA VAL A 103 31.54 13.52 -3.86
C VAL A 103 30.27 12.83 -4.36
N LEU A 104 29.24 12.81 -3.53
CA LEU A 104 27.88 12.39 -3.90
C LEU A 104 27.02 13.61 -4.22
N ASP A 105 26.01 13.39 -5.06
CA ASP A 105 24.96 14.34 -5.43
C ASP A 105 23.85 14.44 -4.37
N PHE A 106 23.86 13.57 -3.34
CA PHE A 106 22.96 13.58 -2.20
C PHE A 106 23.70 13.43 -0.86
N LEU A 107 23.04 13.79 0.25
CA LEU A 107 23.57 13.62 1.61
C LEU A 107 23.32 12.18 2.12
N PRO A 108 24.35 11.34 2.35
CA PRO A 108 24.18 9.95 2.79
C PRO A 108 23.98 9.85 4.32
N LEU A 109 22.93 10.49 4.82
CA LEU A 109 22.53 10.47 6.22
C LEU A 109 21.37 9.49 6.44
N THR A 110 21.54 8.54 7.35
CA THR A 110 20.47 7.65 7.81
C THR A 110 20.08 8.00 9.25
N VAL A 111 18.81 8.31 9.43
CA VAL A 111 18.15 8.43 10.74
C VAL A 111 17.21 7.24 10.89
N THR A 112 17.24 6.58 12.05
CA THR A 112 16.26 5.55 12.40
C THR A 112 15.68 5.80 13.77
N ALA A 113 14.36 5.91 13.86
CA ALA A 113 13.60 6.01 15.09
C ALA A 113 12.81 4.71 15.35
N TYR A 114 12.75 4.29 16.61
CA TYR A 114 12.05 3.08 17.07
C TYR A 114 11.19 3.42 18.28
N ALA A 115 9.88 3.16 18.21
CA ALA A 115 9.04 3.09 19.41
C ALA A 115 9.44 1.83 20.20
N LEU A 116 10.08 2.01 21.36
CA LEU A 116 10.51 0.93 22.25
C LEU A 116 9.39 0.47 23.18
N SER A 117 8.59 1.43 23.65
CA SER A 117 7.35 1.21 24.40
C SER A 117 6.34 2.29 24.03
N SER A 118 5.06 1.98 24.17
CA SER A 118 3.96 2.93 24.05
C SER A 118 2.87 2.58 25.07
N ASP A 119 2.24 3.61 25.61
CA ASP A 119 1.04 3.53 26.47
C ASP A 119 -0.26 3.33 25.67
N GLY A 120 -0.21 3.37 24.33
CA GLY A 120 -1.38 3.31 23.45
C GLY A 120 -2.22 4.60 23.42
N LYS A 121 -1.78 5.66 24.11
CA LYS A 121 -2.43 6.98 24.17
C LYS A 121 -1.70 8.02 23.34
N GLN A 122 -0.36 8.00 23.36
CA GLN A 122 0.48 9.01 22.73
C GLN A 122 1.02 8.54 21.38
N ASP A 123 0.96 9.40 20.36
CA ASP A 123 1.63 9.16 19.08
C ASP A 123 3.14 9.43 19.21
N PRO A 124 4.01 8.46 18.90
CA PRO A 124 5.46 8.63 19.02
C PRO A 124 6.10 9.55 17.98
N ASP A 125 5.36 10.12 17.03
CA ASP A 125 5.93 10.90 15.91
C ASP A 125 6.67 12.19 16.33
N VAL A 126 6.05 13.04 17.16
CA VAL A 126 6.69 14.25 17.74
C VAL A 126 7.89 13.87 18.61
N MET A 127 7.77 12.78 19.34
CA MET A 127 8.86 12.23 20.16
C MET A 127 10.04 11.76 19.29
N ALA A 128 9.76 11.08 18.17
CA ALA A 128 10.77 10.61 17.23
C ALA A 128 11.55 11.76 16.58
N ALA A 129 10.86 12.86 16.25
CA ALA A 129 11.50 14.06 15.69
C ALA A 129 12.42 14.76 16.70
N ASN A 130 11.95 14.99 17.94
CA ASN A 130 12.78 15.59 19.00
C ASN A 130 13.96 14.68 19.41
N ALA A 131 13.74 13.37 19.53
CA ALA A 131 14.80 12.39 19.78
C ALA A 131 15.85 12.38 18.67
N THR A 132 15.41 12.49 17.40
CA THR A 132 16.30 12.60 16.24
C THR A 132 17.17 13.85 16.31
N SER A 133 16.56 15.01 16.61
CA SER A 133 17.28 16.27 16.79
C SER A 133 18.35 16.14 17.88
N ALA A 134 17.99 15.59 19.05
CA ALA A 134 18.92 15.34 20.14
C ALA A 134 20.07 14.39 19.74
N ALA A 135 19.77 13.34 18.98
CA ALA A 135 20.77 12.40 18.47
C ALA A 135 21.72 13.04 17.44
N LEU A 136 21.23 13.93 16.57
CA LEU A 136 22.08 14.73 15.68
C LEU A 136 22.97 15.69 16.46
N MET A 137 22.45 16.35 17.50
CA MET A 137 23.25 17.24 18.37
C MET A 137 24.40 16.50 19.06
N LEU A 138 24.17 15.29 19.58
CA LEU A 138 25.20 14.43 20.17
C LEU A 138 26.22 13.88 19.16
N SER A 139 25.85 13.81 17.88
CA SER A 139 26.69 13.19 16.85
C SER A 139 27.90 14.05 16.47
N ASP A 140 28.89 13.42 15.84
CA ASP A 140 30.03 14.08 15.18
C ASP A 140 29.66 14.71 13.83
N ILE A 141 28.39 14.65 13.41
CA ILE A 141 27.91 15.16 12.12
C ILE A 141 27.72 16.70 12.21
N PRO A 142 28.26 17.48 11.26
CA PRO A 142 28.01 18.92 11.18
C PRO A 142 26.54 19.18 10.85
N TRP A 143 25.81 19.78 11.78
CA TRP A 143 24.38 20.07 11.64
C TRP A 143 24.02 21.32 12.44
N GLY A 144 23.20 22.20 11.85
CA GLY A 144 22.87 23.53 12.39
C GLY A 144 21.60 23.59 13.25
N GLY A 145 21.23 22.49 13.90
CA GLY A 145 20.13 22.46 14.88
C GLY A 145 20.54 22.97 16.27
N PRO A 146 19.78 22.65 17.34
CA PRO A 146 18.65 21.72 17.37
C PRO A 146 17.38 22.27 16.74
N ILE A 147 16.40 21.39 16.56
CA ILE A 147 15.01 21.72 16.27
C ILE A 147 14.12 21.25 17.42
N GLY A 148 13.00 21.96 17.61
CA GLY A 148 11.93 21.58 18.52
C GLY A 148 10.69 21.24 17.70
N VAL A 149 9.98 20.18 18.09
CA VAL A 149 8.73 19.77 17.44
C VAL A 149 7.64 19.60 18.50
N ILE A 150 6.43 20.04 18.20
CA ILE A 150 5.27 19.97 19.10
C ILE A 150 4.02 19.56 18.32
N ARG A 151 3.04 18.96 19.01
CA ARG A 151 1.65 18.87 18.52
C ARG A 151 0.76 19.80 19.33
N ILE A 152 -0.12 20.54 18.67
CA ILE A 152 -1.19 21.33 19.28
C ILE A 152 -2.54 20.77 18.83
N GLY A 153 -3.44 20.56 19.80
CA GLY A 153 -4.85 20.35 19.57
C GLY A 153 -5.69 21.54 20.06
N ARG A 154 -6.98 21.53 19.75
CA ARG A 154 -7.97 22.47 20.28
C ARG A 154 -9.31 21.79 20.58
N ILE A 155 -9.85 21.98 21.77
CA ILE A 155 -11.17 21.49 22.22
C ILE A 155 -11.89 22.68 22.86
N ASP A 156 -13.15 22.92 22.47
CA ASP A 156 -13.98 24.03 22.97
C ASP A 156 -13.26 25.40 22.99
N GLY A 157 -12.48 25.66 21.93
CA GLY A 157 -11.67 26.87 21.76
C GLY A 157 -10.34 26.90 22.55
N GLN A 158 -10.12 25.98 23.48
CA GLN A 158 -8.90 25.91 24.30
C GLN A 158 -7.83 25.05 23.62
N PHE A 159 -6.57 25.53 23.59
CA PHE A 159 -5.45 24.79 23.00
C PHE A 159 -4.83 23.78 23.99
N LEU A 160 -4.56 22.56 23.51
CA LEU A 160 -3.86 21.51 24.24
C LEU A 160 -2.48 21.27 23.63
N ILE A 161 -1.48 21.03 24.48
CA ILE A 161 -0.08 20.82 24.09
C ILE A 161 0.25 19.32 24.21
N ASN A 162 0.75 18.72 23.13
CA ASN A 162 0.95 17.27 22.96
C ASN A 162 -0.26 16.42 23.42
N PRO A 163 -1.49 16.73 22.96
CA PRO A 163 -2.69 15.98 23.34
C PRO A 163 -2.59 14.50 22.96
N SER A 164 -3.17 13.64 23.80
CA SER A 164 -3.32 12.22 23.52
C SER A 164 -4.26 11.97 22.34
N MET A 165 -4.22 10.77 21.78
CA MET A 165 -5.10 10.36 20.68
C MET A 165 -6.58 10.38 21.04
N ALA A 166 -6.94 10.26 22.33
CA ALA A 166 -8.30 10.42 22.79
C ALA A 166 -8.75 11.88 22.71
N GLU A 167 -7.93 12.81 23.21
CA GLU A 167 -8.19 14.26 23.13
C GLU A 167 -8.20 14.75 21.68
N LEU A 168 -7.26 14.27 20.84
CA LEU A 168 -7.23 14.57 19.40
C LEU A 168 -8.47 14.09 18.65
N SER A 169 -9.15 13.03 19.11
CA SER A 169 -10.39 12.57 18.47
C SER A 169 -11.57 13.53 18.67
N LEU A 170 -11.59 14.24 19.81
CA LEU A 170 -12.53 15.31 20.14
C LEU A 170 -12.11 16.66 19.55
N SER A 171 -10.83 16.78 19.20
CA SER A 171 -10.25 18.04 18.74
C SER A 171 -10.71 18.46 17.34
N ASP A 172 -10.85 19.77 17.14
CA ASP A 172 -11.08 20.38 15.83
C ASP A 172 -9.78 20.80 15.12
N LEU A 173 -8.62 20.62 15.77
CA LEU A 173 -7.27 20.94 15.28
C LEU A 173 -6.28 19.82 15.60
N ASN A 174 -5.43 19.48 14.63
CA ASN A 174 -4.23 18.68 14.83
C ASN A 174 -3.10 19.36 14.05
N LEU A 175 -2.35 20.22 14.75
CA LEU A 175 -1.21 20.98 14.24
C LEU A 175 0.07 20.32 14.74
N VAL A 176 0.87 19.74 13.84
CA VAL A 176 2.27 19.40 14.11
C VAL A 176 3.15 20.55 13.62
N TYR A 177 4.02 21.07 14.48
CA TYR A 177 4.81 22.26 14.21
C TYR A 177 6.28 22.04 14.59
N ALA A 178 7.21 22.46 13.73
CA ALA A 178 8.65 22.35 13.94
C ALA A 178 9.36 23.69 13.72
N CYS A 179 10.30 24.04 14.61
CA CYS A 179 11.04 25.30 14.55
C CYS A 179 12.48 25.21 15.10
N THR A 180 13.27 26.25 14.78
CA THR A 180 14.46 26.64 15.55
C THR A 180 14.05 27.61 16.66
N ARG A 181 15.00 28.30 17.30
CA ARG A 181 14.74 29.29 18.38
C ARG A 181 13.90 30.49 17.93
N GLU A 182 13.97 30.86 16.65
CA GLU A 182 13.39 32.11 16.12
C GLU A 182 12.57 31.92 14.83
N LYS A 183 12.69 30.76 14.18
CA LYS A 183 12.20 30.55 12.81
C LYS A 183 11.41 29.25 12.68
N THR A 184 10.27 29.30 11.99
CA THR A 184 9.48 28.15 11.55
C THR A 184 10.27 27.32 10.54
N LEU A 185 10.17 25.99 10.60
CA LEU A 185 10.79 25.06 9.65
C LEU A 185 9.77 24.23 8.86
N MET A 186 8.77 23.69 9.56
CA MET A 186 7.74 22.84 8.96
C MET A 186 6.46 22.93 9.80
N MET A 187 5.31 22.82 9.15
CA MET A 187 4.05 22.50 9.82
C MET A 187 3.19 21.58 8.95
N ASP A 188 2.45 20.71 9.63
CA ASP A 188 1.45 19.81 9.06
C ASP A 188 0.18 19.97 9.88
N VAL A 189 -0.90 20.39 9.24
CA VAL A 189 -2.17 20.74 9.91
C VAL A 189 -3.30 19.94 9.31
N GLN A 190 -4.15 19.42 10.19
CA GLN A 190 -5.49 18.94 9.88
C GLN A 190 -6.46 19.67 10.81
N ALA A 191 -7.57 20.20 10.27
CA ALA A 191 -8.54 20.94 11.07
C ALA A 191 -9.97 20.79 10.51
N ARG A 192 -10.97 21.08 11.35
CA ARG A 192 -12.40 21.10 10.95
C ARG A 192 -12.87 22.54 10.67
N GLU A 193 -12.27 23.19 9.68
CA GLU A 193 -12.50 24.60 9.32
C GLU A 193 -12.07 25.59 10.42
N ILE A 194 -10.81 25.52 10.86
CA ILE A 194 -10.26 26.50 11.80
C ILE A 194 -10.13 27.87 11.12
N SER A 195 -10.48 28.95 11.84
CA SER A 195 -10.32 30.32 11.34
C SER A 195 -8.84 30.70 11.22
N GLU A 196 -8.50 31.58 10.28
CA GLU A 196 -7.13 32.06 10.09
C GLU A 196 -6.58 32.79 11.34
N ASN A 197 -7.44 33.39 12.18
CA ASN A 197 -7.04 34.06 13.43
C ASN A 197 -6.75 33.07 14.57
N ASP A 198 -7.57 32.03 14.71
CA ASP A 198 -7.32 30.96 15.68
C ASP A 198 -6.06 30.18 15.31
N LEU A 199 -5.86 29.91 14.01
CA LEU A 199 -4.67 29.27 13.49
C LEU A 199 -3.40 30.10 13.79
N LYS A 200 -3.42 31.42 13.56
CA LYS A 200 -2.31 32.32 13.97
C LYS A 200 -2.02 32.20 15.48
N SER A 201 -3.06 32.12 16.30
CA SER A 201 -2.93 31.97 17.75
C SER A 201 -2.33 30.61 18.14
N ALA A 202 -2.78 29.53 17.51
CA ALA A 202 -2.23 28.18 17.67
C ALA A 202 -0.74 28.11 17.27
N LEU A 203 -0.36 28.76 16.17
CA LEU A 203 1.03 28.80 15.69
C LEU A 203 1.96 29.57 16.64
N ARG A 204 1.50 30.69 17.21
CA ARG A 204 2.28 31.43 18.22
C ARG A 204 2.51 30.61 19.49
N LEU A 205 1.49 29.91 19.97
CA LEU A 205 1.61 28.96 21.08
C LEU A 205 2.54 27.79 20.74
N ALA A 206 2.38 27.18 19.55
CA ALA A 206 3.20 26.08 19.09
C ALA A 206 4.69 26.44 19.05
N HIS A 207 5.03 27.65 18.60
CA HIS A 207 6.42 28.12 18.60
C HIS A 207 6.97 28.29 20.02
N LEU A 208 6.21 28.93 20.92
CA LEU A 208 6.61 29.12 22.32
C LEU A 208 6.90 27.80 23.04
N GLU A 209 6.07 26.78 22.82
CA GLU A 209 6.21 25.46 23.44
C GLU A 209 7.30 24.60 22.77
N ALA A 210 7.39 24.60 21.43
CA ALA A 210 8.42 23.84 20.71
C ALA A 210 9.84 24.29 21.06
N VAL A 211 10.06 25.60 21.28
CA VAL A 211 11.37 26.16 21.68
C VAL A 211 11.88 25.59 23.02
N LYS A 212 11.00 25.09 23.91
CA LYS A 212 11.39 24.48 25.19
C LYS A 212 12.22 23.20 25.02
N TYR A 213 12.10 22.50 23.89
CA TYR A 213 12.93 21.32 23.58
C TYR A 213 14.39 21.65 23.25
N LEU A 214 14.74 22.90 22.94
CA LEU A 214 16.08 23.23 22.42
C LEU A 214 17.17 23.22 23.50
N GLU A 215 16.90 23.82 24.66
CA GLU A 215 17.89 23.96 25.75
C GLU A 215 18.30 22.60 26.37
N PRO A 216 17.37 21.66 26.64
CA PRO A 216 17.74 20.31 27.10
C PRO A 216 18.60 19.56 26.08
N GLN A 217 18.31 19.70 24.77
CA GLN A 217 19.13 19.08 23.74
C GLN A 217 20.56 19.64 23.70
N LEU A 218 20.72 20.95 23.89
CA LEU A 218 22.03 21.61 23.98
C LEU A 218 22.79 21.18 25.24
N SER A 219 22.12 21.12 26.40
CA SER A 219 22.69 20.67 27.66
C SER A 219 23.17 19.21 27.58
N LEU A 220 22.35 18.31 27.03
CA LEU A 220 22.73 16.91 26.81
C LEU A 220 23.92 16.79 25.85
N ALA A 221 23.95 17.59 24.79
CA ALA A 221 25.05 17.64 23.84
C ALA A 221 26.35 18.20 24.45
N ALA A 222 26.26 19.16 25.38
CA ALA A 222 27.42 19.65 26.13
C ALA A 222 27.98 18.59 27.09
N LYS A 223 27.11 17.75 27.68
CA LYS A 223 27.50 16.67 28.61
C LYS A 223 28.08 15.44 27.91
N ALA A 224 27.56 15.06 26.74
CA ALA A 224 27.82 13.75 26.13
C ALA A 224 28.09 13.77 24.60
N GLY A 225 28.13 14.95 23.97
CA GLY A 225 28.27 15.11 22.53
C GLY A 225 29.69 14.85 22.03
N LYS A 226 29.79 14.40 20.77
CA LYS A 226 31.07 14.21 20.07
C LYS A 226 31.53 15.51 19.43
N LYS A 227 32.84 15.73 19.33
CA LYS A 227 33.41 16.85 18.53
C LYS A 227 32.87 16.74 17.10
N LYS A 228 32.30 17.83 16.58
CA LYS A 228 31.85 17.93 15.19
C LYS A 228 33.03 17.72 14.24
N LYS A 229 32.83 16.94 13.18
CA LYS A 229 33.80 16.76 12.11
C LYS A 229 34.05 18.08 11.38
N GLU A 230 35.30 18.30 11.02
CA GLU A 230 35.64 19.32 10.05
C GLU A 230 35.28 18.81 8.65
N TYR A 231 34.72 19.67 7.81
CA TYR A 231 34.26 19.34 6.46
C TYR A 231 34.57 20.50 5.53
N LYS A 232 34.93 20.20 4.27
CA LYS A 232 35.18 21.22 3.24
C LYS A 232 33.98 21.26 2.30
N LEU A 233 33.28 22.38 2.25
CA LEU A 233 32.23 22.60 1.26
C LEU A 233 32.82 22.70 -0.15
N SER A 234 32.25 21.94 -1.08
CA SER A 234 32.50 22.11 -2.52
C SER A 234 31.66 23.27 -3.04
N MET A 235 32.20 24.48 -2.88
CA MET A 235 31.62 25.72 -3.42
C MET A 235 32.07 25.92 -4.86
N ILE A 236 31.21 26.50 -5.69
CA ILE A 236 31.61 27.02 -7.01
C ILE A 236 32.56 28.19 -6.77
N SER A 237 33.68 28.26 -7.51
CA SER A 237 34.59 29.40 -7.37
C SER A 237 33.92 30.68 -7.88
N ASN A 238 34.16 31.82 -7.22
CA ASN A 238 33.57 33.10 -7.65
C ASN A 238 33.98 33.45 -9.10
N VAL A 239 35.18 33.05 -9.52
CA VAL A 239 35.68 33.22 -10.90
C VAL A 239 34.83 32.43 -11.89
N THR A 240 34.57 31.14 -11.63
CA THR A 240 33.67 30.32 -12.45
C THR A 240 32.26 30.88 -12.46
N LEU A 241 31.73 31.33 -11.31
CA LEU A 241 30.36 31.82 -11.22
C LEU A 241 30.15 33.10 -12.02
N GLU A 242 31.02 34.12 -11.87
CA GLU A 242 30.92 35.36 -12.63
C GLU A 242 31.17 35.12 -14.13
N LYS A 243 32.05 34.18 -14.51
CA LYS A 243 32.27 33.79 -15.91
C LYS A 243 31.04 33.12 -16.53
N VAL A 244 30.43 32.16 -15.85
CA VAL A 244 29.19 31.51 -16.31
C VAL A 244 28.04 32.52 -16.37
N LYS A 245 27.94 33.41 -15.38
CA LYS A 245 26.96 34.49 -15.33
C LYS A 245 27.09 35.45 -16.52
N ALA A 246 28.30 35.92 -16.85
CA ALA A 246 28.54 36.78 -18.00
C ALA A 246 28.10 36.16 -19.35
N LEU A 247 28.14 34.82 -19.46
CA LEU A 247 27.70 34.09 -20.66
C LEU A 247 26.21 33.74 -20.65
N ALA A 248 25.61 33.51 -19.47
CA ALA A 248 24.28 32.91 -19.34
C ALA A 248 23.17 33.88 -18.85
N GLU A 249 23.50 34.94 -18.10
CA GLU A 249 22.51 35.77 -17.41
C GLU A 249 21.54 36.46 -18.37
N ALA A 250 22.04 37.14 -19.42
CA ALA A 250 21.20 37.82 -20.39
C ALA A 250 20.36 36.87 -21.28
N PRO A 251 20.91 35.74 -21.81
CA PRO A 251 20.08 34.71 -22.47
C PRO A 251 18.98 34.13 -21.58
N ILE A 252 19.26 33.90 -20.28
CA ILE A 252 18.26 33.37 -19.34
C ILE A 252 17.16 34.41 -19.06
N GLU A 253 17.50 35.68 -18.82
CA GLU A 253 16.51 36.75 -18.62
C GLU A 253 15.64 36.98 -19.87
N ALA A 254 16.20 36.80 -21.08
CA ALA A 254 15.41 36.86 -22.32
C ALA A 254 14.34 35.75 -22.37
N VAL A 255 14.70 34.50 -22.03
CA VAL A 255 13.75 33.37 -21.97
C VAL A 255 12.62 33.58 -20.96
N PHE A 256 12.88 34.26 -19.83
CA PHE A 256 11.84 34.61 -18.85
C PHE A 256 11.09 35.92 -19.15
N THR A 257 11.51 36.67 -20.17
CA THR A 257 10.84 37.91 -20.60
C THR A 257 9.91 37.69 -21.79
N ASP A 258 10.16 36.68 -22.60
CA ASP A 258 9.33 36.31 -23.74
C ASP A 258 8.17 35.37 -23.31
N PRO A 259 6.90 35.80 -23.40
CA PRO A 259 5.75 35.01 -22.96
C PRO A 259 5.40 33.87 -23.91
N SER A 260 6.06 33.74 -25.08
CA SER A 260 5.83 32.64 -26.01
C SER A 260 6.41 31.30 -25.52
N TYR A 261 7.33 31.31 -24.54
CA TYR A 261 7.89 30.08 -23.97
C TYR A 261 6.92 29.43 -22.97
N GLY A 262 6.24 28.37 -23.43
CA GLY A 262 5.57 27.39 -22.57
C GLY A 262 6.55 26.58 -21.72
N LYS A 263 6.03 25.67 -20.89
CA LYS A 263 6.84 24.91 -19.92
C LYS A 263 7.97 24.12 -20.58
N PHE A 264 7.69 23.41 -21.67
CA PHE A 264 8.66 22.51 -22.31
C PHE A 264 9.65 23.29 -23.17
N GLU A 265 9.17 24.26 -23.93
CA GLU A 265 9.94 25.17 -24.77
C GLU A 265 10.95 25.96 -23.93
N ARG A 266 10.55 26.39 -22.73
CA ARG A 266 11.43 27.03 -21.74
C ARG A 266 12.52 26.09 -21.25
N GLY A 267 12.19 24.82 -21.03
CA GLY A 267 13.14 23.77 -20.68
C GLY A 267 14.20 23.58 -21.77
N GLU A 268 13.76 23.41 -23.03
CA GLU A 268 14.64 23.26 -24.18
C GLU A 268 15.54 24.48 -24.41
N ALA A 269 15.01 25.70 -24.22
CA ALA A 269 15.77 26.94 -24.32
C ALA A 269 16.88 27.04 -23.24
N LEU A 270 16.57 26.69 -21.99
CA LEU A 270 17.56 26.67 -20.89
C LEU A 270 18.63 25.58 -21.09
N ASP A 271 18.22 24.41 -21.60
CA ASP A 271 19.15 23.33 -21.98
C ASP A 271 20.07 23.75 -23.13
N LYS A 272 19.55 24.50 -24.10
CA LYS A 272 20.34 25.06 -25.21
C LYS A 272 21.36 26.07 -24.68
N ILE A 273 20.96 27.02 -23.83
CA ILE A 273 21.88 27.97 -23.18
C ILE A 273 22.99 27.21 -22.42
N THR A 274 22.63 26.14 -21.69
CA THR A 274 23.61 25.31 -20.97
C THR A 274 24.61 24.64 -21.92
N LYS A 275 24.16 24.16 -23.09
CA LYS A 275 25.02 23.57 -24.14
C LYS A 275 25.92 24.62 -24.80
N ASP A 276 25.41 25.82 -25.05
CA ASP A 276 26.16 26.93 -25.67
C ASP A 276 27.28 27.42 -24.73
N VAL A 277 26.98 27.63 -23.44
CA VAL A 277 28.00 27.95 -22.41
C VAL A 277 29.02 26.81 -22.28
N LYS A 278 28.59 25.55 -22.31
CA LYS A 278 29.49 24.39 -22.30
C LYS A 278 30.46 24.39 -23.48
N LYS A 279 30.01 24.81 -24.66
CA LYS A 279 30.85 24.90 -25.87
C LYS A 279 31.96 25.94 -25.69
N VAL A 280 31.62 27.15 -25.23
CA VAL A 280 32.58 28.23 -24.98
C VAL A 280 33.63 27.79 -23.96
N LEU A 281 33.22 27.24 -22.82
CA LEU A 281 34.16 26.78 -21.79
C LEU A 281 35.05 25.62 -22.25
N ALA A 282 34.58 24.77 -23.17
CA ALA A 282 35.38 23.71 -23.76
C ALA A 282 36.40 24.23 -24.80
N GLU A 283 36.04 25.26 -25.57
CA GLU A 283 36.96 25.95 -26.50
C GLU A 283 38.07 26.70 -25.74
N GLU A 284 37.77 27.19 -24.53
CA GLU A 284 38.73 27.83 -23.62
C GLU A 284 39.53 26.83 -22.74
N CYS A 285 39.31 25.52 -22.88
CA CYS A 285 39.92 24.46 -22.07
C CYS A 285 39.68 24.60 -20.53
N ASP A 286 38.56 25.20 -20.11
CA ASP A 286 38.23 25.46 -18.70
C ASP A 286 37.60 24.22 -18.03
N GLU A 287 38.44 23.22 -17.73
CA GLU A 287 38.02 21.99 -17.06
C GLU A 287 37.38 22.20 -15.68
N GLU A 288 37.73 23.26 -14.95
CA GLU A 288 37.19 23.52 -13.62
C GLU A 288 35.73 23.97 -13.73
N SER A 289 35.46 24.98 -14.56
CA SER A 289 34.10 25.47 -14.79
C SER A 289 33.20 24.40 -15.43
N LEU A 290 33.73 23.57 -16.34
CA LEU A 290 32.99 22.46 -16.95
C LEU A 290 32.51 21.42 -15.93
N LYS A 291 33.29 21.13 -14.88
CA LYS A 291 32.93 20.13 -13.85
C LYS A 291 31.75 20.56 -12.99
N VAL A 292 31.55 21.87 -12.79
CA VAL A 292 30.47 22.42 -11.95
C VAL A 292 29.37 23.13 -12.76
N LEU A 293 29.48 23.15 -14.09
CA LEU A 293 28.63 23.94 -14.99
C LEU A 293 27.11 23.80 -14.75
N PRO A 294 26.52 22.60 -14.59
CA PRO A 294 25.06 22.49 -14.36
C PRO A 294 24.60 23.23 -13.11
N LYS A 295 25.40 23.15 -12.03
CA LYS A 295 25.13 23.84 -10.76
C LYS A 295 25.38 25.35 -10.86
N ALA A 296 26.37 25.76 -11.66
CA ALA A 296 26.64 27.18 -11.91
C ALA A 296 25.53 27.84 -12.72
N VAL A 297 25.08 27.22 -13.83
CA VAL A 297 23.95 27.72 -14.63
C VAL A 297 22.66 27.74 -13.80
N ASP A 298 22.39 26.72 -12.99
CA ASP A 298 21.23 26.74 -12.08
C ASP A 298 21.32 27.86 -11.02
N THR A 299 22.52 28.13 -10.49
CA THR A 299 22.75 29.25 -9.56
C THR A 299 22.46 30.61 -10.22
N VAL A 300 22.91 30.80 -11.47
CA VAL A 300 22.61 32.02 -12.26
C VAL A 300 21.11 32.11 -12.55
N ARG A 301 20.48 31.00 -12.98
CA ARG A 301 19.03 30.90 -13.21
C ARG A 301 18.22 31.28 -11.98
N LYS A 302 18.60 30.77 -10.81
CA LYS A 302 18.00 31.12 -9.51
C LYS A 302 18.16 32.61 -9.21
N GLY A 303 19.34 33.19 -9.48
CA GLY A 303 19.59 34.63 -9.35
C GLY A 303 18.65 35.47 -10.22
N VAL A 304 18.60 35.18 -11.53
CA VAL A 304 17.77 35.90 -12.51
C VAL A 304 16.29 35.88 -12.12
N VAL A 305 15.73 34.70 -11.87
CA VAL A 305 14.29 34.55 -11.55
C VAL A 305 13.93 35.28 -10.25
N ARG A 306 14.76 35.19 -9.21
CA ARG A 306 14.48 35.84 -7.93
C ARG A 306 14.60 37.35 -8.01
N LYS A 307 15.63 37.85 -8.72
CA LYS A 307 15.80 39.27 -9.00
C LYS A 307 14.58 39.83 -9.74
N ARG A 308 14.11 39.13 -10.78
CA ARG A 308 12.89 39.48 -11.53
C ARG A 308 11.66 39.57 -10.62
N ILE A 309 11.44 38.58 -9.75
CA ILE A 309 10.29 38.54 -8.83
C ILE A 309 10.36 39.67 -7.78
N ILE A 310 11.54 39.96 -7.21
CA ILE A 310 11.70 41.00 -6.18
C ILE A 310 11.66 42.42 -6.78
N GLU A 311 12.41 42.68 -7.86
CA GLU A 311 12.57 44.03 -8.43
C GLU A 311 11.44 44.44 -9.37
N LYS A 312 10.87 43.48 -10.14
CA LYS A 312 9.87 43.77 -11.18
C LYS A 312 8.46 43.29 -10.84
N GLU A 313 8.32 42.50 -9.78
CA GLU A 313 7.05 41.87 -9.35
C GLU A 313 6.36 41.02 -10.44
N LEU A 314 7.16 40.54 -11.40
CA LEU A 314 6.72 39.71 -12.52
C LEU A 314 7.25 38.28 -12.37
N ARG A 315 6.35 37.32 -12.60
CA ARG A 315 6.63 35.89 -12.48
C ARG A 315 7.26 35.30 -13.75
N VAL A 316 7.64 34.03 -13.68
CA VAL A 316 8.30 33.31 -14.79
C VAL A 316 7.36 32.98 -15.95
N ASP A 317 6.05 33.13 -15.77
CA ASP A 317 4.98 33.01 -16.76
C ASP A 317 4.28 34.35 -17.05
N GLY A 318 4.81 35.47 -16.53
CA GLY A 318 4.26 36.82 -16.72
C GLY A 318 3.11 37.21 -15.80
N ARG A 319 2.59 36.30 -14.96
CA ARG A 319 1.54 36.62 -13.98
C ARG A 319 1.99 37.62 -12.91
N HIS A 320 1.02 38.28 -12.29
CA HIS A 320 1.21 39.02 -11.05
C HIS A 320 1.37 38.08 -9.84
N LEU A 321 1.89 38.64 -8.74
CA LEU A 321 2.27 37.88 -7.54
C LEU A 321 1.09 37.14 -6.89
N ASP A 322 -0.11 37.71 -6.87
CA ASP A 322 -1.31 37.12 -6.23
C ASP A 322 -2.30 36.44 -7.21
N GLU A 323 -1.93 36.33 -8.49
CA GLU A 323 -2.77 35.80 -9.56
C GLU A 323 -2.77 34.26 -9.62
N VAL A 324 -3.97 33.65 -9.68
CA VAL A 324 -4.17 32.20 -9.86
C VAL A 324 -4.17 31.85 -11.36
N ARG A 325 -3.61 30.70 -11.76
CA ARG A 325 -3.66 30.24 -13.17
C ARG A 325 -5.09 30.02 -13.66
N PRO A 326 -5.34 30.07 -14.99
CA PRO A 326 -6.61 29.69 -15.60
C PRO A 326 -7.15 28.35 -15.07
N LEU A 327 -8.43 28.33 -14.70
CA LEU A 327 -9.11 27.18 -14.10
C LEU A 327 -10.04 26.51 -15.10
N TYR A 328 -10.04 25.18 -15.11
CA TYR A 328 -11.02 24.34 -15.80
C TYR A 328 -11.55 23.28 -14.83
N CYS A 329 -12.86 23.20 -14.70
CA CYS A 329 -13.57 22.26 -13.84
C CYS A 329 -14.60 21.51 -14.69
N GLU A 330 -14.66 20.19 -14.55
CA GLU A 330 -15.66 19.34 -15.20
C GLU A 330 -16.04 18.20 -14.25
N SER A 331 -17.34 18.01 -14.03
CA SER A 331 -17.90 16.97 -13.15
C SER A 331 -18.60 15.88 -13.97
N GLY A 332 -18.55 14.64 -13.51
CA GLY A 332 -19.30 13.55 -14.13
C GLY A 332 -18.78 13.06 -15.48
N ASN A 333 -17.53 13.38 -15.83
CA ASN A 333 -16.88 13.04 -17.09
C ASN A 333 -16.79 11.52 -17.39
N LEU A 334 -16.99 10.65 -16.39
CA LEU A 334 -17.02 9.19 -16.54
C LEU A 334 -18.34 8.60 -15.99
N PRO A 335 -19.43 8.60 -16.77
CA PRO A 335 -20.80 8.32 -16.29
C PRO A 335 -21.06 6.95 -15.64
N ILE A 336 -20.17 5.98 -15.82
CA ILE A 336 -20.27 4.62 -15.23
C ILE A 336 -19.74 4.60 -13.80
N LEU A 337 -18.84 5.51 -13.43
CA LEU A 337 -18.30 5.62 -12.09
C LEU A 337 -19.32 6.27 -11.15
N HIS A 338 -19.22 6.02 -9.85
CA HIS A 338 -20.15 6.62 -8.89
C HIS A 338 -20.01 8.15 -8.92
N GLY A 339 -18.78 8.65 -8.79
CA GLY A 339 -18.43 10.04 -9.06
C GLY A 339 -17.10 10.20 -9.77
N SER A 340 -16.94 11.30 -10.50
CA SER A 340 -15.76 11.61 -11.31
C SER A 340 -15.63 13.11 -11.54
N SER A 341 -14.40 13.60 -11.72
CA SER A 341 -14.13 14.98 -12.14
C SER A 341 -12.78 15.12 -12.84
N LEU A 342 -12.67 16.13 -13.70
CA LEU A 342 -11.41 16.64 -14.22
C LEU A 342 -11.22 18.05 -13.67
N PHE A 343 -10.08 18.30 -13.02
CA PHE A 343 -9.71 19.63 -12.54
C PHE A 343 -8.37 20.02 -13.15
N SER A 344 -8.32 21.19 -13.78
CA SER A 344 -7.09 21.77 -14.33
C SER A 344 -6.87 23.19 -13.79
N ARG A 345 -5.61 23.53 -13.52
CA ARG A 345 -5.15 24.85 -13.10
C ARG A 345 -3.84 25.16 -13.82
N GLY A 346 -3.95 25.86 -14.95
CA GLY A 346 -2.95 25.85 -16.01
C GLY A 346 -2.53 24.41 -16.37
N ASP A 347 -1.22 24.18 -16.53
CA ASP A 347 -0.65 22.89 -16.92
C ASP A 347 -0.66 21.81 -15.80
N THR A 348 -1.26 22.07 -14.64
CA THR A 348 -1.58 21.03 -13.65
C THR A 348 -2.98 20.50 -13.88
N GLN A 349 -3.12 19.21 -14.15
CA GLN A 349 -4.40 18.53 -14.35
C GLN A 349 -4.48 17.23 -13.55
N VAL A 350 -5.61 17.00 -12.89
CA VAL A 350 -5.91 15.75 -12.18
C VAL A 350 -7.27 15.19 -12.59
N LEU A 351 -7.32 13.88 -12.80
CA LEU A 351 -8.55 13.11 -12.91
C LEU A 351 -8.85 12.50 -11.54
N CYS A 352 -9.95 12.91 -10.91
CA CYS A 352 -10.41 12.34 -9.65
C CYS A 352 -11.60 11.42 -9.89
N THR A 353 -11.62 10.26 -9.23
CA THR A 353 -12.70 9.28 -9.32
C THR A 353 -13.07 8.75 -7.94
N VAL A 354 -14.37 8.49 -7.73
CA VAL A 354 -14.93 8.07 -6.45
C VAL A 354 -15.55 6.69 -6.56
N THR A 355 -15.20 5.81 -5.63
CA THR A 355 -15.83 4.51 -5.44
C THR A 355 -16.46 4.43 -4.05
N LEU A 356 -17.78 4.22 -4.01
CA LEU A 356 -18.51 3.86 -2.80
C LEU A 356 -18.47 2.34 -2.61
N GLY A 357 -18.36 1.90 -1.35
CA GLY A 357 -18.39 0.50 -0.93
C GLY A 357 -19.11 0.34 0.42
N ALA A 358 -19.29 -0.91 0.86
CA ALA A 358 -19.94 -1.20 2.13
C ALA A 358 -19.01 -0.85 3.31
N PRO A 359 -19.53 -0.65 4.54
CA PRO A 359 -18.68 -0.47 5.74
C PRO A 359 -17.63 -1.57 5.92
N GLY A 360 -17.95 -2.81 5.55
CA GLY A 360 -17.02 -3.94 5.60
C GLY A 360 -15.85 -3.89 4.60
N ASP A 361 -15.90 -3.00 3.59
CA ASP A 361 -14.81 -2.77 2.63
C ASP A 361 -13.80 -1.71 3.14
N ALA A 362 -14.00 -1.13 4.34
CA ALA A 362 -13.09 -0.17 4.96
C ALA A 362 -11.70 -0.77 5.22
N GLN A 363 -10.64 0.03 5.03
CA GLN A 363 -9.27 -0.42 5.21
C GLN A 363 -8.99 -0.70 6.69
N ARG A 364 -8.61 -1.94 7.02
CA ARG A 364 -8.14 -2.31 8.37
C ARG A 364 -6.71 -1.84 8.57
N LEU A 365 -6.44 -1.23 9.71
CA LEU A 365 -5.13 -0.72 10.09
C LEU A 365 -4.63 -1.47 11.33
N ASP A 366 -3.39 -1.98 11.25
CA ASP A 366 -2.66 -2.54 12.38
C ASP A 366 -1.63 -1.49 12.83
N SER A 367 -2.12 -0.47 13.55
CA SER A 367 -1.36 0.71 13.96
C SER A 367 -1.13 0.71 15.48
N LEU A 368 -0.02 1.30 15.92
CA LEU A 368 0.33 1.37 17.34
C LEU A 368 -0.67 2.23 18.13
N VAL A 369 -1.15 3.30 17.51
CA VAL A 369 -2.21 4.19 18.01
C VAL A 369 -3.12 4.62 16.85
N GLY A 370 -4.28 5.19 17.15
CA GLY A 370 -5.26 5.64 16.17
C GLY A 370 -6.35 4.59 15.84
N PRO A 371 -7.17 4.84 14.81
CA PRO A 371 -8.33 4.01 14.49
C PRO A 371 -7.91 2.68 13.84
N SER A 372 -8.56 1.58 14.25
CA SER A 372 -8.34 0.24 13.69
C SER A 372 -8.90 0.04 12.28
N THR A 373 -9.73 0.98 11.81
CA THR A 373 -10.30 0.98 10.47
C THR A 373 -10.34 2.39 9.88
N LYS A 374 -10.35 2.47 8.56
CA LYS A 374 -10.33 3.72 7.79
C LYS A 374 -11.36 3.64 6.66
N ARG A 375 -12.49 4.34 6.86
CA ARG A 375 -13.62 4.37 5.90
C ARG A 375 -13.38 5.30 4.70
N PHE A 376 -12.57 6.34 4.87
CA PHE A 376 -12.21 7.29 3.81
C PHE A 376 -10.76 7.05 3.39
N MET A 377 -10.54 6.78 2.10
CA MET A 377 -9.20 6.50 1.54
C MET A 377 -8.96 7.37 0.33
N LEU A 378 -7.85 8.12 0.31
CA LEU A 378 -7.39 8.80 -0.89
C LEU A 378 -6.10 8.16 -1.42
N HIS A 379 -6.17 7.63 -2.63
CA HIS A 379 -5.02 7.12 -3.38
C HIS A 379 -4.62 8.15 -4.43
N TYR A 380 -3.44 8.75 -4.26
CA TYR A 380 -2.82 9.65 -5.21
C TYR A 380 -1.81 8.88 -6.07
N SER A 381 -1.73 9.19 -7.37
CA SER A 381 -0.80 8.54 -8.31
C SER A 381 -0.19 9.56 -9.26
N PHE A 382 1.14 9.53 -9.40
CA PHE A 382 1.92 10.45 -10.21
C PHE A 382 2.64 9.70 -11.34
N PRO A 383 1.98 9.45 -12.48
CA PRO A 383 2.59 8.71 -13.58
C PRO A 383 3.65 9.56 -14.30
N PRO A 384 4.76 8.96 -14.78
CA PRO A 384 5.86 9.71 -15.42
C PRO A 384 5.45 10.58 -16.62
N PHE A 385 4.41 10.18 -17.38
CA PHE A 385 3.92 10.96 -18.50
C PHE A 385 3.39 12.35 -18.10
N SER A 386 2.98 12.54 -16.84
CA SER A 386 2.44 13.83 -16.35
C SER A 386 3.46 14.98 -16.36
N ILE A 387 4.75 14.64 -16.52
CA ILE A 387 5.87 15.57 -16.70
C ILE A 387 6.67 15.29 -17.98
N ASN A 388 6.12 14.50 -18.91
CA ASN A 388 6.77 14.04 -20.14
C ASN A 388 8.05 13.21 -19.91
N GLU A 389 8.09 12.39 -18.85
CA GLU A 389 9.22 11.51 -18.53
C GLU A 389 8.90 10.02 -18.72
N VAL A 390 9.95 9.21 -18.87
CA VAL A 390 9.88 7.74 -18.89
C VAL A 390 10.43 7.19 -17.57
N GLY A 391 9.57 6.60 -16.75
CA GLY A 391 9.95 6.06 -15.44
C GLY A 391 9.38 4.66 -15.18
N LYS A 392 10.05 3.88 -14.32
CA LYS A 392 9.59 2.56 -13.89
C LYS A 392 8.42 2.70 -12.91
N ARG A 393 7.25 2.15 -13.23
CA ARG A 393 6.13 2.03 -12.26
C ARG A 393 6.47 0.96 -11.21
N GLY A 394 6.96 1.40 -10.05
CA GLY A 394 7.20 0.56 -8.87
C GLY A 394 5.99 0.50 -7.93
N GLY A 395 6.25 0.19 -6.65
CA GLY A 395 5.28 0.44 -5.58
C GLY A 395 5.14 1.94 -5.26
N LEU A 396 4.15 2.29 -4.44
CA LEU A 396 3.85 3.68 -4.06
C LEU A 396 5.07 4.40 -3.48
N ASN A 397 5.39 5.57 -4.02
CA ASN A 397 6.44 6.44 -3.52
C ASN A 397 5.99 7.17 -2.24
N ARG A 398 6.93 7.46 -1.33
CA ARG A 398 6.69 8.31 -0.14
C ARG A 398 6.04 9.65 -0.51
N ARG A 399 6.43 10.27 -1.64
CA ARG A 399 5.82 11.54 -2.10
C ARG A 399 4.36 11.37 -2.50
N GLU A 400 4.01 10.26 -3.16
CA GLU A 400 2.62 9.96 -3.54
C GLU A 400 1.76 9.72 -2.30
N ILE A 401 2.28 8.97 -1.31
CA ILE A 401 1.63 8.75 -0.03
C ILE A 401 1.43 10.09 0.70
N GLY A 402 2.46 10.93 0.81
CA GLY A 402 2.38 12.22 1.49
C GLY A 402 1.40 13.20 0.83
N HIS A 403 1.45 13.34 -0.50
CA HIS A 403 0.48 14.15 -1.26
C HIS A 403 -0.95 13.62 -1.09
N GLY A 404 -1.13 12.28 -1.12
CA GLY A 404 -2.41 11.63 -0.87
C GLY A 404 -2.95 11.91 0.53
N THR A 405 -2.12 11.77 1.57
CA THR A 405 -2.48 12.04 2.97
C THR A 405 -2.87 13.50 3.19
N LEU A 406 -2.17 14.46 2.58
CA LEU A 406 -2.53 15.89 2.66
C LEU A 406 -3.92 16.16 2.07
N ALA A 407 -4.19 15.65 0.87
CA ALA A 407 -5.50 15.83 0.26
C ALA A 407 -6.61 15.06 1.01
N GLU A 408 -6.29 13.91 1.59
CA GLU A 408 -7.21 13.15 2.42
C GLU A 408 -7.63 13.92 3.68
N LYS A 409 -6.68 14.50 4.41
CA LYS A 409 -6.92 15.36 5.58
C LYS A 409 -7.88 16.51 5.24
N ALA A 410 -7.63 17.18 4.11
CA ALA A 410 -8.41 18.32 3.65
C ALA A 410 -9.88 17.96 3.36
N LEU A 411 -10.12 16.82 2.72
CA LEU A 411 -11.45 16.37 2.31
C LEU A 411 -12.22 15.67 3.44
N LEU A 412 -11.52 14.99 4.36
CA LEU A 412 -12.15 14.33 5.52
C LEU A 412 -12.87 15.32 6.43
N ALA A 413 -12.43 16.59 6.48
CA ALA A 413 -13.02 17.65 7.30
C ALA A 413 -14.44 18.11 6.89
N VAL A 414 -14.89 17.77 5.67
CA VAL A 414 -16.24 18.07 5.17
C VAL A 414 -17.08 16.82 4.89
N LEU A 415 -16.53 15.63 5.13
CA LEU A 415 -17.20 14.36 4.88
C LEU A 415 -18.31 14.12 5.93
N PRO A 416 -19.53 13.73 5.54
CA PRO A 416 -20.62 13.44 6.47
C PRO A 416 -20.25 12.34 7.48
N PRO A 417 -20.76 12.37 8.73
CA PRO A 417 -20.55 11.33 9.74
C PRO A 417 -20.89 9.92 9.24
N GLU A 418 -20.39 8.89 9.91
CA GLU A 418 -20.65 7.49 9.51
C GLU A 418 -22.10 7.07 9.76
N GLU A 419 -22.77 7.69 10.74
CA GLU A 419 -24.18 7.46 11.05
C GLU A 419 -25.10 7.96 9.92
N ASP A 420 -24.80 9.14 9.35
CA ASP A 420 -25.55 9.76 8.26
C ASP A 420 -25.16 9.22 6.88
N PHE A 421 -23.89 8.85 6.71
CA PHE A 421 -23.35 8.31 5.45
C PHE A 421 -22.51 7.04 5.71
N PRO A 422 -23.19 5.88 5.91
CA PRO A 422 -22.57 4.61 6.29
C PRO A 422 -21.90 3.89 5.09
N TYR A 423 -21.11 4.61 4.30
CA TYR A 423 -20.36 4.04 3.18
C TYR A 423 -18.86 4.15 3.39
N THR A 424 -18.14 3.14 2.91
CA THR A 424 -16.70 3.27 2.65
C THR A 424 -16.52 4.09 1.38
N VAL A 425 -15.66 5.10 1.43
CA VAL A 425 -15.42 6.05 0.33
C VAL A 425 -13.96 5.98 -0.08
N ARG A 426 -13.72 5.66 -1.34
CA ARG A 426 -12.38 5.65 -1.94
C ARG A 426 -12.30 6.70 -3.04
N VAL A 427 -11.39 7.65 -2.90
CA VAL A 427 -10.99 8.60 -3.94
C VAL A 427 -9.70 8.07 -4.59
N ASN A 428 -9.67 7.92 -5.90
CA ASN A 428 -8.42 7.86 -6.66
C ASN A 428 -8.19 9.22 -7.32
N SER A 429 -6.97 9.74 -7.24
CA SER A 429 -6.52 10.90 -8.00
C SER A 429 -5.34 10.52 -8.87
N GLU A 430 -5.54 10.56 -10.19
CA GLU A 430 -4.50 10.32 -11.17
C GLU A 430 -4.06 11.66 -11.76
N VAL A 431 -2.79 12.00 -11.61
CA VAL A 431 -2.22 13.23 -12.16
C VAL A 431 -2.02 13.04 -13.67
N MET A 432 -2.71 13.85 -14.47
CA MET A 432 -2.63 13.80 -15.94
C MET A 432 -1.55 14.73 -16.48
N ALA A 433 -1.41 15.91 -15.87
CA ALA A 433 -0.34 16.87 -16.14
C ALA A 433 0.07 17.56 -14.84
N SER A 434 1.32 18.02 -14.74
CA SER A 434 1.86 18.62 -13.53
C SER A 434 2.79 19.78 -13.82
N ASP A 435 2.38 21.01 -13.45
CA ASP A 435 3.29 22.17 -13.37
C ASP A 435 3.11 23.00 -12.09
N GLY A 436 2.66 22.38 -11.00
CA GLY A 436 2.57 23.03 -9.69
C GLY A 436 1.45 22.47 -8.82
N SER A 437 1.80 22.11 -7.58
CA SER A 437 0.89 21.66 -6.51
C SER A 437 -0.29 20.78 -6.95
N THR A 438 0.03 19.65 -7.57
CA THR A 438 -0.93 18.60 -7.93
C THR A 438 -1.71 18.05 -6.75
N SER A 439 -1.16 18.07 -5.53
CA SER A 439 -1.88 17.70 -4.30
C SER A 439 -3.02 18.66 -3.98
N MET A 440 -2.87 19.96 -4.26
CA MET A 440 -3.93 20.94 -4.10
C MET A 440 -4.98 20.84 -5.22
N ALA A 441 -4.54 20.52 -6.46
CA ALA A 441 -5.46 20.15 -7.53
C ALA A 441 -6.29 18.88 -7.16
N THR A 442 -5.68 17.88 -6.53
CA THR A 442 -6.36 16.69 -6.00
C THR A 442 -7.41 17.02 -4.95
N VAL A 443 -7.21 18.04 -4.11
CA VAL A 443 -8.25 18.51 -3.18
C VAL A 443 -9.45 19.04 -3.95
N CYS A 444 -9.24 19.95 -4.92
CA CYS A 444 -10.31 20.54 -5.71
C CYS A 444 -11.08 19.48 -6.52
N GLY A 445 -10.37 18.67 -7.31
CA GLY A 445 -10.96 17.58 -8.09
C GLY A 445 -11.65 16.56 -7.19
N GLY A 446 -11.02 16.16 -6.09
CA GLY A 446 -11.61 15.24 -5.11
C GLY A 446 -12.91 15.76 -4.52
N SER A 447 -12.98 17.04 -4.14
CA SER A 447 -14.20 17.67 -3.64
C SER A 447 -15.33 17.65 -4.68
N MET A 448 -15.05 17.98 -5.95
CA MET A 448 -16.04 17.88 -7.04
C MET A 448 -16.48 16.44 -7.30
N ALA A 449 -15.56 15.47 -7.32
CA ALA A 449 -15.88 14.07 -7.60
C ALA A 449 -16.70 13.42 -6.46
N LEU A 450 -16.53 13.88 -5.22
CA LEU A 450 -17.34 13.46 -4.08
C LEU A 450 -18.77 14.00 -4.18
N MET A 451 -18.97 15.25 -4.62
CA MET A 451 -20.31 15.79 -4.91
C MET A 451 -20.96 15.11 -6.13
N ASP A 452 -20.19 14.83 -7.18
CA ASP A 452 -20.65 14.06 -8.36
C ASP A 452 -21.11 12.64 -7.98
N ALA A 453 -20.51 12.06 -6.93
CA ALA A 453 -20.93 10.78 -6.34
C ALA A 453 -22.21 10.84 -5.49
N GLY A 454 -22.83 12.02 -5.34
CA GLY A 454 -24.00 12.22 -4.48
C GLY A 454 -23.72 12.07 -2.99
N ILE A 455 -22.48 12.32 -2.56
CA ILE A 455 -22.11 12.35 -1.14
C ILE A 455 -22.49 13.71 -0.57
N PRO A 456 -23.29 13.78 0.52
CA PRO A 456 -23.70 15.03 1.13
C PRO A 456 -22.54 15.69 1.89
N LEU A 457 -21.58 16.27 1.16
CA LEU A 457 -20.53 17.11 1.74
C LEU A 457 -21.11 18.37 2.36
N ARG A 458 -20.48 18.87 3.43
CA ARG A 458 -20.90 20.11 4.10
C ARG A 458 -20.68 21.36 3.25
N GLU A 459 -19.50 21.47 2.63
CA GLU A 459 -19.10 22.51 1.68
C GLU A 459 -18.05 21.96 0.71
N HIS A 460 -17.76 22.72 -0.36
CA HIS A 460 -16.58 22.48 -1.17
C HIS A 460 -15.29 22.80 -0.43
N VAL A 461 -14.23 22.03 -0.71
CA VAL A 461 -12.87 22.30 -0.25
C VAL A 461 -11.99 22.57 -1.47
N ALA A 462 -11.33 23.72 -1.50
CA ALA A 462 -10.32 24.04 -2.50
C ALA A 462 -8.93 24.10 -1.85
N GLY A 463 -7.91 23.79 -2.63
CA GLY A 463 -6.51 23.89 -2.24
C GLY A 463 -5.74 24.89 -3.10
N VAL A 464 -4.86 25.68 -2.49
CA VAL A 464 -3.91 26.57 -3.18
C VAL A 464 -2.51 26.38 -2.60
N SER A 465 -1.48 26.65 -3.41
CA SER A 465 -0.09 26.67 -2.98
C SER A 465 0.46 28.09 -3.05
N VAL A 466 1.05 28.54 -1.96
CA VAL A 466 1.72 29.84 -1.84
C VAL A 466 3.22 29.61 -1.72
N GLY A 467 4.01 30.43 -2.38
CA GLY A 467 5.48 30.42 -2.28
C GLY A 467 6.02 31.71 -1.69
N LEU A 468 7.30 31.66 -1.33
CA LEU A 468 8.07 32.80 -0.84
C LEU A 468 9.39 32.89 -1.60
N VAL A 469 9.76 34.10 -2.00
CA VAL A 469 11.10 34.44 -2.48
C VAL A 469 11.66 35.51 -1.54
N THR A 470 12.77 35.22 -0.88
CA THR A 470 13.42 36.14 0.07
C THR A 470 14.75 36.67 -0.45
N GLU A 471 15.10 37.89 -0.07
CA GLU A 471 16.49 38.35 -0.03
C GLU A 471 16.95 38.32 1.42
N ALA A 472 17.92 37.48 1.75
CA ALA A 472 18.46 37.33 3.10
C ALA A 472 19.94 37.69 3.13
N ASP A 473 20.39 38.26 4.24
CA ASP A 473 21.80 38.52 4.47
C ASP A 473 22.60 37.21 4.49
N PRO A 474 23.65 37.03 3.64
CA PRO A 474 24.41 35.79 3.60
C PRO A 474 25.17 35.47 4.90
N SER A 475 25.41 36.47 5.76
CA SER A 475 26.20 36.31 6.99
C SER A 475 25.33 36.10 8.24
N THR A 476 24.18 36.77 8.33
CA THR A 476 23.27 36.66 9.49
C THR A 476 22.03 35.80 9.22
N GLY A 477 21.71 35.52 7.96
CA GLY A 477 20.48 34.83 7.57
C GLY A 477 19.20 35.59 7.89
N VAL A 478 19.28 36.91 8.13
CA VAL A 478 18.13 37.79 8.36
C VAL A 478 17.52 38.18 7.00
N VAL A 479 16.20 38.05 6.87
CA VAL A 479 15.46 38.46 5.67
C VAL A 479 15.40 39.99 5.62
N LYS A 480 15.82 40.58 4.51
CA LYS A 480 15.81 42.04 4.24
C LYS A 480 14.60 42.46 3.42
N ASP A 481 14.28 41.69 2.38
CA ASP A 481 13.11 41.88 1.53
C ASP A 481 12.52 40.51 1.13
N TYR A 482 11.25 40.45 0.74
CA TYR A 482 10.61 39.24 0.24
C TYR A 482 9.34 39.50 -0.58
N ARG A 483 8.95 38.53 -1.43
CA ARG A 483 7.65 38.52 -2.12
C ARG A 483 6.93 37.18 -1.90
N ILE A 484 5.62 37.28 -1.69
CA ILE A 484 4.70 36.13 -1.54
C ILE A 484 4.06 35.86 -2.91
N LEU A 485 3.99 34.59 -3.32
CA LEU A 485 3.48 34.16 -4.63
C LEU A 485 2.25 33.25 -4.46
N THR A 486 1.12 33.57 -5.07
CA THR A 486 -0.09 32.72 -5.06
C THR A 486 -0.10 31.76 -6.27
N ASP A 487 -0.52 30.51 -6.03
CA ASP A 487 -0.57 29.45 -7.03
C ASP A 487 0.76 29.26 -7.80
N ILE A 488 1.80 28.85 -7.06
CA ILE A 488 3.15 28.63 -7.61
C ILE A 488 3.25 27.53 -8.67
N LEU A 489 4.13 27.79 -9.64
CA LEU A 489 4.60 26.82 -10.62
C LEU A 489 5.64 25.85 -10.04
N GLY A 490 5.87 24.71 -10.70
CA GLY A 490 6.93 23.77 -10.30
C GLY A 490 8.34 24.39 -10.32
N LEU A 491 8.59 25.33 -11.22
CA LEU A 491 9.85 26.09 -11.26
C LEU A 491 9.95 27.12 -10.13
N GLU A 492 8.84 27.74 -9.74
CA GLU A 492 8.79 28.73 -8.64
C GLU A 492 8.92 28.05 -7.27
N ASP A 493 8.35 26.87 -7.09
CA ASP A 493 8.71 25.96 -5.98
C ASP A 493 10.23 25.76 -5.99
N HIS A 494 10.77 25.15 -7.05
CA HIS A 494 12.18 24.75 -7.12
C HIS A 494 13.18 25.89 -6.77
N LEU A 495 12.94 27.10 -7.30
CA LEU A 495 13.81 28.26 -7.12
C LEU A 495 13.47 29.13 -5.90
N GLY A 496 12.25 29.01 -5.36
CA GLY A 496 11.78 29.68 -4.16
C GLY A 496 12.38 29.14 -2.86
N ASP A 497 11.92 29.69 -1.75
CA ASP A 497 12.37 29.35 -0.39
C ASP A 497 11.34 28.57 0.42
N MET A 498 10.07 28.60 -0.01
CA MET A 498 8.93 28.05 0.72
C MET A 498 7.90 27.47 -0.25
N ASP A 499 7.31 26.34 0.13
CA ASP A 499 6.13 25.72 -0.49
C ASP A 499 5.06 25.53 0.60
N PHE A 500 4.12 26.47 0.65
CA PHE A 500 3.01 26.53 1.62
C PHE A 500 1.70 26.11 0.96
N LYS A 501 1.32 24.85 1.16
CA LYS A 501 0.08 24.26 0.63
C LYS A 501 -1.01 24.41 1.67
N ILE A 502 -2.16 24.92 1.27
CA ILE A 502 -3.27 25.24 2.17
C ILE A 502 -4.60 24.95 1.50
N ALA A 503 -5.44 24.19 2.20
CA ALA A 503 -6.76 23.78 1.78
C ALA A 503 -7.80 24.15 2.83
N GLY A 504 -9.02 24.39 2.37
CA GLY A 504 -10.12 24.84 3.23
C GLY A 504 -11.39 25.13 2.45
N THR A 505 -12.42 25.51 3.20
CA THR A 505 -13.73 25.94 2.68
C THR A 505 -13.82 27.46 2.71
N ARG A 506 -15.04 28.01 2.61
CA ARG A 506 -15.29 29.45 2.85
C ARG A 506 -15.26 29.81 4.34
N LYS A 507 -15.50 28.83 5.23
CA LYS A 507 -15.54 29.02 6.69
C LYS A 507 -14.18 28.98 7.37
N GLY A 508 -13.22 28.24 6.82
CA GLY A 508 -11.88 28.14 7.40
C GLY A 508 -10.99 27.09 6.75
N VAL A 509 -9.82 26.88 7.36
CA VAL A 509 -8.77 25.95 6.92
C VAL A 509 -9.10 24.52 7.32
N THR A 510 -8.92 23.57 6.41
CA THR A 510 -9.06 22.13 6.68
C THR A 510 -7.73 21.37 6.68
N ALA A 511 -6.74 21.80 5.90
CA ALA A 511 -5.39 21.25 5.98
C ALA A 511 -4.31 22.24 5.52
N ILE A 512 -3.10 22.10 6.07
CA ILE A 512 -1.89 22.82 5.64
C ILE A 512 -0.71 21.85 5.59
N GLN A 513 0.18 22.05 4.63
CA GLN A 513 1.54 21.53 4.64
C GLN A 513 2.50 22.66 4.27
N LEU A 514 3.48 22.92 5.13
CA LEU A 514 4.54 23.92 4.91
C LEU A 514 5.90 23.24 4.86
N ASP A 515 6.59 23.38 3.74
CA ASP A 515 7.99 22.98 3.59
C ASP A 515 8.86 24.23 3.34
N ILE A 516 9.89 24.43 4.17
CA ILE A 516 10.84 25.55 4.06
C ILE A 516 12.23 25.02 3.69
N LYS A 517 12.88 25.69 2.72
CA LYS A 517 14.20 25.34 2.17
C LYS A 517 15.40 26.01 2.83
N PRO A 518 15.39 27.31 3.21
CA PRO A 518 16.44 27.89 4.04
C PRO A 518 16.36 27.36 5.49
N ALA A 519 17.26 27.83 6.35
CA ALA A 519 17.27 27.52 7.79
C ALA A 519 16.14 28.25 8.56
N GLY A 520 14.91 28.05 8.10
CA GLY A 520 13.67 28.61 8.61
C GLY A 520 13.31 30.00 8.10
N ILE A 521 12.04 30.36 8.29
CA ILE A 521 11.45 31.68 8.01
C ILE A 521 10.80 32.21 9.31
N PRO A 522 10.88 33.53 9.61
CA PRO A 522 10.16 34.14 10.73
C PRO A 522 8.66 33.83 10.72
N LEU A 523 8.09 33.52 11.90
CA LEU A 523 6.69 33.10 12.02
C LEU A 523 5.68 34.14 11.51
N ASP A 524 5.98 35.44 11.65
CA ASP A 524 5.06 36.49 11.19
C ASP A 524 4.87 36.47 9.66
N ILE A 525 5.92 36.24 8.88
CA ILE A 525 5.84 36.08 7.42
C ILE A 525 4.95 34.88 7.04
N ILE A 526 5.00 33.79 7.81
CA ILE A 526 4.10 32.64 7.60
C ILE A 526 2.65 33.02 7.91
N CYS A 527 2.41 33.83 8.95
CA CYS A 527 1.08 34.34 9.29
C CYS A 527 0.52 35.30 8.22
N GLU A 528 1.38 36.07 7.53
CA GLU A 528 1.00 36.95 6.42
C GLU A 528 0.58 36.15 5.18
N CYS A 529 1.20 35.00 4.91
CA CYS A 529 0.86 34.12 3.79
C CYS A 529 -0.58 33.55 3.83
N LEU A 530 -1.26 33.61 4.98
CA LEU A 530 -2.65 33.13 5.13
C LEU A 530 -3.65 33.99 4.35
N GLU A 531 -3.41 35.29 4.17
CA GLU A 531 -4.34 36.19 3.50
C GLU A 531 -4.33 36.03 1.96
N PRO A 532 -3.18 36.03 1.26
CA PRO A 532 -3.13 35.67 -0.17
C PRO A 532 -3.65 34.25 -0.43
N ALA A 533 -3.40 33.31 0.49
CA ALA A 533 -3.97 31.97 0.43
C ALA A 533 -5.49 31.95 0.50
N LEU A 534 -6.11 32.71 1.42
CA LEU A 534 -7.56 32.83 1.51
C LEU A 534 -8.15 33.39 0.21
N ARG A 535 -7.60 34.49 -0.31
CA ARG A 535 -8.05 35.09 -1.59
C ARG A 535 -7.97 34.11 -2.76
N GLY A 536 -6.83 33.41 -2.91
CA GLY A 536 -6.64 32.40 -3.95
C GLY A 536 -7.57 31.18 -3.79
N ARG A 537 -7.82 30.75 -2.55
CA ARG A 537 -8.73 29.63 -2.22
C ARG A 537 -10.18 29.97 -2.59
N LEU A 538 -10.66 31.16 -2.22
CA LEU A 538 -12.01 31.63 -2.55
C LEU A 538 -12.22 31.74 -4.06
N HIS A 539 -11.25 32.28 -4.79
CA HIS A 539 -11.31 32.37 -6.27
C HIS A 539 -11.45 30.99 -6.94
N ILE A 540 -10.81 29.95 -6.40
CA ILE A 540 -10.93 28.58 -6.90
C ILE A 540 -12.30 27.98 -6.54
N LEU A 541 -12.79 28.20 -5.31
CA LEU A 541 -14.14 27.77 -4.89
C LEU A 541 -15.22 28.38 -5.81
N ASP A 542 -15.12 29.67 -6.13
CA ASP A 542 -16.05 30.35 -7.05
C ASP A 542 -16.12 29.70 -8.44
N HIS A 543 -15.06 29.02 -8.89
CA HIS A 543 -15.04 28.29 -10.17
C HIS A 543 -15.56 26.86 -10.04
N MET A 544 -15.23 26.17 -8.94
CA MET A 544 -15.76 24.82 -8.67
C MET A 544 -17.28 24.84 -8.51
N GLU A 545 -17.80 25.81 -7.75
CA GLU A 545 -19.24 25.97 -7.49
C GLU A 545 -20.07 26.31 -8.75
N ARG A 546 -19.45 26.84 -9.82
CA ARG A 546 -20.13 27.05 -11.11
C ARG A 546 -20.36 25.75 -11.88
N GLU A 547 -19.50 24.77 -11.69
CA GLU A 547 -19.59 23.46 -12.35
C GLU A 547 -20.50 22.51 -11.56
N ILE A 548 -20.31 22.44 -10.24
CA ILE A 548 -21.17 21.68 -9.34
C ILE A 548 -21.30 22.46 -8.03
N ASN A 549 -22.53 22.90 -7.69
CA ASN A 549 -22.78 23.66 -6.46
C ASN A 549 -23.37 22.81 -5.32
N SER A 550 -23.80 21.58 -5.64
CA SER A 550 -24.51 20.71 -4.74
C SER A 550 -24.31 19.24 -5.13
N PRO A 551 -24.32 18.30 -4.16
CA PRO A 551 -24.21 16.87 -4.45
C PRO A 551 -25.34 16.39 -5.37
N ARG A 552 -25.00 15.55 -6.36
CA ARG A 552 -25.99 15.01 -7.29
C ARG A 552 -27.06 14.17 -6.58
N THR A 553 -28.29 14.25 -7.08
CA THR A 553 -29.41 13.40 -6.68
C THR A 553 -29.07 11.92 -6.90
N GLN A 554 -29.36 11.10 -5.88
CA GLN A 554 -28.98 9.70 -5.87
C GLN A 554 -29.78 8.83 -6.86
N GLU A 555 -30.83 9.36 -7.48
CA GLU A 555 -31.75 8.64 -8.37
C GLU A 555 -31.21 8.47 -9.80
N ASP A 556 -30.31 9.33 -10.25
CA ASP A 556 -29.92 9.45 -11.66
C ASP A 556 -28.81 8.48 -12.13
N ARG A 557 -28.28 7.63 -11.25
CA ARG A 557 -27.14 6.73 -11.56
C ARG A 557 -27.26 5.34 -10.94
N ASN A 558 -26.40 4.45 -11.43
CA ASN A 558 -26.18 3.08 -10.93
C ASN A 558 -25.43 3.09 -9.58
N SER A 559 -25.94 3.87 -8.61
CA SER A 559 -25.30 4.20 -7.35
C SER A 559 -25.62 3.16 -6.25
N PRO A 560 -24.62 2.74 -5.45
CA PRO A 560 -24.84 1.81 -4.36
C PRO A 560 -25.89 2.32 -3.37
N ARG A 561 -26.75 1.39 -2.94
CA ARG A 561 -27.77 1.63 -1.94
C ARG A 561 -27.46 0.81 -0.70
N LEU A 562 -27.64 1.42 0.46
CA LEU A 562 -27.54 0.78 1.76
C LEU A 562 -28.86 0.94 2.51
N ALA A 563 -29.38 -0.16 3.05
CA ALA A 563 -30.58 -0.17 3.86
C ALA A 563 -30.28 -0.86 5.20
N ASN A 564 -30.58 -0.18 6.31
CA ASN A 564 -30.47 -0.71 7.66
C ASN A 564 -31.87 -1.05 8.18
N MET A 565 -32.10 -2.31 8.53
CA MET A 565 -33.38 -2.83 9.02
C MET A 565 -33.17 -3.52 10.36
N LYS A 566 -33.98 -3.18 11.37
CA LYS A 566 -33.91 -3.82 12.70
C LYS A 566 -34.82 -5.05 12.75
N PHE A 567 -34.31 -6.16 13.27
CA PHE A 567 -35.02 -7.43 13.40
C PHE A 567 -34.65 -8.12 14.72
N SER A 568 -35.50 -9.04 15.19
CA SER A 568 -35.14 -9.89 16.33
C SER A 568 -33.97 -10.81 15.99
N ASN A 569 -33.15 -11.15 17.00
CA ASN A 569 -32.00 -12.03 16.83
C ASN A 569 -32.37 -13.40 16.24
N ASP A 570 -33.58 -13.91 16.52
CA ASP A 570 -34.05 -15.19 15.96
C ASP A 570 -34.51 -15.08 14.50
N SER A 571 -35.08 -13.95 14.08
CA SER A 571 -35.32 -13.64 12.66
C SER A 571 -34.01 -13.54 11.87
N LEU A 572 -32.98 -12.91 12.43
CA LEU A 572 -31.66 -12.81 11.81
C LEU A 572 -30.97 -14.17 11.72
N ARG A 573 -31.10 -15.04 12.74
CA ARG A 573 -30.63 -16.43 12.69
C ARG A 573 -31.29 -17.23 11.56
N ARG A 574 -32.59 -17.04 11.30
CA ARG A 574 -33.30 -17.65 10.16
C ARG A 574 -32.76 -17.16 8.81
N LEU A 575 -32.56 -15.85 8.65
CA LEU A 575 -32.01 -15.26 7.42
C LEU A 575 -30.57 -15.72 7.13
N ILE A 576 -29.72 -15.82 8.16
CA ILE A 576 -28.34 -16.31 8.01
C ILE A 576 -28.36 -17.82 7.68
N GLY A 577 -29.17 -18.59 8.40
CA GLY A 577 -29.25 -20.04 8.28
C GLY A 577 -28.04 -20.79 8.84
N PRO A 578 -28.09 -22.14 8.89
CA PRO A 578 -26.97 -22.94 9.38
C PRO A 578 -25.70 -22.69 8.55
N GLN A 579 -24.60 -22.37 9.23
CA GLN A 579 -23.30 -22.02 8.63
C GLN A 579 -23.38 -20.91 7.54
N GLY A 580 -24.36 -20.00 7.61
CA GLY A 580 -24.52 -18.95 6.60
C GLY A 580 -24.94 -19.47 5.22
N ALA A 581 -25.60 -20.63 5.14
CA ALA A 581 -26.08 -21.19 3.87
C ALA A 581 -27.18 -20.33 3.25
N THR A 582 -28.19 -19.92 4.02
CA THR A 582 -29.29 -19.06 3.56
C THR A 582 -28.77 -17.68 3.15
N LYS A 583 -27.86 -17.08 3.94
CA LYS A 583 -27.16 -15.84 3.56
C LYS A 583 -26.48 -15.97 2.20
N ARG A 584 -25.67 -17.01 1.97
CA ARG A 584 -24.96 -17.16 0.69
C ARG A 584 -25.90 -17.34 -0.50
N LYS A 585 -27.00 -18.08 -0.31
CA LYS A 585 -28.06 -18.21 -1.32
C LYS A 585 -28.71 -16.86 -1.62
N PHE A 586 -29.09 -16.10 -0.58
CA PHE A 586 -29.63 -14.75 -0.70
C PHE A 586 -28.71 -13.82 -1.50
N GLU A 587 -27.42 -13.76 -1.14
CA GLU A 587 -26.45 -12.89 -1.81
C GLU A 587 -26.21 -13.30 -3.28
N GLN A 588 -26.29 -14.60 -3.58
CA GLN A 588 -26.18 -15.14 -4.94
C GLN A 588 -27.42 -14.88 -5.81
N GLU A 589 -28.63 -14.97 -5.25
CA GLU A 589 -29.90 -14.78 -5.99
C GLU A 589 -30.25 -13.29 -6.18
N THR A 590 -29.97 -12.45 -5.18
CA THR A 590 -30.26 -11.00 -5.24
C THR A 590 -29.14 -10.21 -5.89
N GLY A 591 -27.87 -10.62 -5.71
CA GLY A 591 -26.69 -9.83 -6.06
C GLY A 591 -26.34 -8.74 -5.04
N ALA A 592 -27.09 -8.62 -3.95
CA ALA A 592 -26.75 -7.77 -2.80
C ALA A 592 -25.78 -8.48 -1.84
N ARG A 593 -25.12 -7.71 -0.97
CA ARG A 593 -24.40 -8.23 0.20
C ARG A 593 -25.19 -7.92 1.46
N ILE A 594 -25.15 -8.79 2.47
CA ILE A 594 -25.78 -8.52 3.77
C ILE A 594 -24.80 -8.63 4.93
N SER A 595 -24.85 -7.66 5.84
CA SER A 595 -24.14 -7.65 7.12
C SER A 595 -25.16 -7.71 8.26
N VAL A 596 -24.78 -8.31 9.39
CA VAL A 596 -25.62 -8.35 10.59
C VAL A 596 -24.76 -7.98 11.80
N SER A 597 -25.15 -6.93 12.52
CA SER A 597 -24.58 -6.53 13.81
C SER A 597 -25.72 -6.15 14.75
N ASP A 598 -25.72 -6.68 15.96
CA ASP A 598 -26.53 -6.19 17.10
C ASP A 598 -28.01 -5.93 16.78
N GLY A 599 -28.69 -6.92 16.20
CA GLY A 599 -30.10 -6.83 15.83
C GLY A 599 -30.40 -6.03 14.55
N THR A 600 -29.39 -5.50 13.88
CA THR A 600 -29.52 -4.72 12.63
C THR A 600 -28.99 -5.54 11.45
N LEU A 601 -29.83 -5.67 10.41
CA LEU A 601 -29.48 -6.15 9.08
C LEU A 601 -29.11 -4.95 8.21
N THR A 602 -27.88 -4.91 7.71
CA THR A 602 -27.44 -3.96 6.70
C THR A 602 -27.40 -4.65 5.34
N ILE A 603 -28.27 -4.24 4.42
CA ILE A 603 -28.27 -4.66 3.02
C ILE A 603 -27.46 -3.66 2.22
N HIS A 604 -26.53 -4.13 1.39
CA HIS A 604 -25.77 -3.32 0.44
C HIS A 604 -26.00 -3.81 -0.99
N ALA A 605 -26.69 -3.01 -1.79
CA ALA A 605 -27.00 -3.27 -3.18
C ALA A 605 -26.18 -2.35 -4.10
N LYS A 606 -25.90 -2.78 -5.34
CA LYS A 606 -25.18 -1.94 -6.33
C LYS A 606 -26.05 -0.83 -6.94
N ASN A 607 -27.37 -1.00 -6.90
CA ASN A 607 -28.35 -0.05 -7.42
C ASN A 607 -29.73 -0.32 -6.78
N HIS A 608 -30.70 0.55 -7.07
CA HIS A 608 -32.08 0.45 -6.57
C HIS A 608 -32.72 -0.91 -6.91
N THR A 609 -32.65 -1.36 -8.16
CA THR A 609 -33.28 -2.62 -8.60
C THR A 609 -32.74 -3.87 -7.89
N ILE A 610 -31.48 -3.87 -7.46
CA ILE A 610 -30.90 -4.93 -6.62
C ILE A 610 -31.33 -4.76 -5.16
N MET A 611 -31.49 -3.52 -4.67
CA MET A 611 -32.02 -3.25 -3.33
C MET A 611 -33.45 -3.76 -3.19
N ASP A 612 -34.33 -3.48 -4.15
CA ASP A 612 -35.75 -3.84 -4.09
C ASP A 612 -35.90 -5.37 -4.06
N LYS A 613 -35.20 -6.07 -4.96
CA LYS A 613 -35.11 -7.54 -4.95
C LYS A 613 -34.56 -8.10 -3.64
N ALA A 614 -33.61 -7.41 -3.02
CA ALA A 614 -33.06 -7.82 -1.73
C ALA A 614 -34.04 -7.59 -0.59
N GLN A 615 -34.77 -6.46 -0.56
CA GLN A 615 -35.80 -6.16 0.41
C GLN A 615 -36.99 -7.13 0.29
N ASP A 616 -37.53 -7.34 -0.91
CA ASP A 616 -38.58 -8.34 -1.21
C ASP A 616 -38.19 -9.73 -0.68
N MET A 617 -36.94 -10.13 -0.90
CA MET A 617 -36.40 -11.42 -0.47
C MET A 617 -36.19 -11.49 1.05
N VAL A 618 -35.80 -10.39 1.71
CA VAL A 618 -35.71 -10.31 3.19
C VAL A 618 -37.11 -10.41 3.80
N GLU A 619 -38.08 -9.66 3.29
CA GLU A 619 -39.47 -9.72 3.74
C GLU A 619 -40.05 -11.13 3.57
N PHE A 620 -39.82 -11.77 2.41
CA PHE A 620 -40.25 -13.13 2.16
C PHE A 620 -39.63 -14.17 3.12
N LEU A 621 -38.34 -14.02 3.47
CA LEU A 621 -37.61 -14.96 4.33
C LEU A 621 -37.82 -14.77 5.83
N ILE A 622 -37.96 -13.52 6.29
CA ILE A 622 -38.16 -13.23 7.72
C ILE A 622 -39.64 -13.28 8.10
N GLY A 623 -40.50 -12.78 7.20
CA GLY A 623 -41.91 -12.48 7.46
C GLY A 623 -42.09 -11.13 8.18
N ARG A 624 -43.19 -10.44 7.86
CA ARG A 624 -43.74 -9.34 8.67
C ARG A 624 -44.48 -9.94 9.87
N GLU A 625 -44.88 -9.14 10.86
CA GLU A 625 -45.94 -9.58 11.78
C GLU A 625 -47.25 -9.75 11.01
N ILE A 626 -48.07 -10.74 11.40
CA ILE A 626 -49.30 -11.06 10.69
C ILE A 626 -50.45 -10.31 11.31
N GLU A 627 -50.98 -9.34 10.57
CA GLU A 627 -52.14 -8.55 10.94
C GLU A 627 -53.40 -9.19 10.34
N VAL A 628 -54.47 -9.25 11.14
CA VAL A 628 -55.79 -9.66 10.65
C VAL A 628 -56.33 -8.55 9.73
N GLY A 629 -56.69 -8.91 8.50
CA GLY A 629 -56.97 -8.00 7.39
C GLY A 629 -55.80 -7.79 6.43
N GLY A 630 -54.57 -8.16 6.81
CA GLY A 630 -53.39 -8.04 5.95
C GLY A 630 -53.42 -9.01 4.76
N ILE A 631 -53.01 -8.54 3.58
CA ILE A 631 -52.94 -9.36 2.35
C ILE A 631 -51.49 -9.81 2.13
N TYR A 632 -51.29 -11.12 2.02
CA TYR A 632 -49.97 -11.75 1.87
C TYR A 632 -49.92 -12.63 0.62
N LYS A 633 -48.75 -12.67 -0.03
CA LYS A 633 -48.48 -13.60 -1.14
C LYS A 633 -47.95 -14.92 -0.58
N GLY A 634 -48.55 -16.03 -0.98
CA GLY A 634 -48.20 -17.37 -0.51
C GLY A 634 -48.18 -18.42 -1.62
N ILE A 635 -47.61 -19.59 -1.33
CA ILE A 635 -47.53 -20.74 -2.24
C ILE A 635 -48.28 -21.92 -1.62
N VAL A 636 -49.19 -22.53 -2.38
CA VAL A 636 -49.91 -23.73 -1.93
C VAL A 636 -48.93 -24.88 -1.73
N SER A 637 -48.72 -25.33 -0.50
CA SER A 637 -47.75 -26.38 -0.15
C SER A 637 -48.39 -27.76 -0.08
N SER A 638 -49.65 -27.87 0.33
CA SER A 638 -50.43 -29.10 0.21
C SER A 638 -51.93 -28.86 0.14
N ILE A 639 -52.66 -29.80 -0.45
CA ILE A 639 -54.13 -29.77 -0.55
C ILE A 639 -54.71 -30.91 0.29
N LYS A 640 -55.81 -30.63 0.98
CA LYS A 640 -56.65 -31.57 1.74
C LYS A 640 -58.11 -31.39 1.32
N GLU A 641 -58.98 -32.32 1.71
CA GLU A 641 -60.41 -32.26 1.40
C GLU A 641 -61.10 -31.02 1.98
N TYR A 642 -60.65 -30.52 3.14
CA TYR A 642 -61.20 -29.36 3.83
C TYR A 642 -60.51 -28.02 3.53
N GLY A 643 -59.44 -28.00 2.74
CA GLY A 643 -58.72 -26.76 2.44
C GLY A 643 -57.30 -26.97 1.88
N ALA A 644 -56.62 -25.87 1.59
CA ALA A 644 -55.24 -25.84 1.16
C ALA A 644 -54.34 -25.24 2.25
N PHE A 645 -53.21 -25.89 2.52
CA PHE A 645 -52.13 -25.27 3.29
C PHE A 645 -51.30 -24.39 2.37
N VAL A 646 -51.03 -23.17 2.82
CA VAL A 646 -50.27 -22.18 2.08
C VAL A 646 -49.07 -21.76 2.92
N ASP A 647 -47.88 -21.90 2.35
CA ASP A 647 -46.64 -21.40 2.92
C ASP A 647 -46.51 -19.91 2.54
N PHE A 648 -46.39 -19.05 3.55
CA PHE A 648 -46.27 -17.61 3.38
C PHE A 648 -45.38 -17.00 4.48
N ASN A 649 -45.03 -15.72 4.33
CA ASN A 649 -44.50 -14.87 5.41
C ASN A 649 -43.37 -15.49 6.28
N GLY A 650 -42.23 -15.82 5.66
CA GLY A 650 -41.06 -16.36 6.38
C GLY A 650 -41.13 -17.85 6.74
N GLY A 651 -41.94 -18.63 6.01
CA GLY A 651 -42.10 -20.07 6.22
C GLY A 651 -43.19 -20.46 7.22
N GLN A 652 -44.16 -19.58 7.46
CA GLN A 652 -45.35 -19.86 8.25
C GLN A 652 -46.40 -20.56 7.38
N GLN A 653 -47.16 -21.50 7.96
CA GLN A 653 -48.28 -22.15 7.29
C GLN A 653 -49.61 -21.58 7.76
N GLY A 654 -50.46 -21.22 6.81
CA GLY A 654 -51.86 -20.88 7.03
C GLY A 654 -52.79 -21.85 6.33
N LEU A 655 -53.98 -22.03 6.89
CA LEU A 655 -55.03 -22.84 6.29
C LEU A 655 -55.99 -21.93 5.52
N LEU A 656 -56.03 -22.12 4.20
CA LEU A 656 -57.08 -21.62 3.32
C LEU A 656 -58.20 -22.66 3.29
N HIS A 657 -59.22 -22.46 4.14
CA HIS A 657 -60.34 -23.40 4.27
C HIS A 657 -61.20 -23.43 3.00
N ILE A 658 -61.88 -24.55 2.72
CA ILE A 658 -62.67 -24.72 1.48
C ILE A 658 -63.76 -23.64 1.31
N SER A 659 -64.34 -23.14 2.41
CA SER A 659 -65.32 -22.03 2.41
C SER A 659 -64.74 -20.66 2.07
N GLU A 660 -63.41 -20.53 2.01
CA GLU A 660 -62.68 -19.28 1.83
C GLU A 660 -61.99 -19.18 0.45
N LEU A 661 -62.14 -20.20 -0.39
CA LEU A 661 -61.53 -20.29 -1.73
C LEU A 661 -62.22 -19.41 -2.78
N SER A 662 -63.55 -19.32 -2.75
CA SER A 662 -64.36 -18.59 -3.74
C SER A 662 -65.66 -18.09 -3.10
N HIS A 663 -66.37 -17.21 -3.81
CA HIS A 663 -67.77 -16.87 -3.50
C HIS A 663 -68.74 -17.96 -3.99
N ASP A 664 -68.36 -18.74 -5.01
CA ASP A 664 -69.15 -19.85 -5.53
C ASP A 664 -68.94 -21.15 -4.72
N PRO A 665 -69.92 -22.07 -4.68
CA PRO A 665 -69.79 -23.34 -3.95
C PRO A 665 -68.68 -24.24 -4.51
N VAL A 666 -67.60 -24.42 -3.76
CA VAL A 666 -66.47 -25.29 -4.13
C VAL A 666 -66.70 -26.70 -3.59
N SER A 667 -66.88 -27.70 -4.48
CA SER A 667 -67.04 -29.10 -4.09
C SER A 667 -65.71 -29.83 -3.82
N ARG A 668 -64.61 -29.42 -4.47
CA ARG A 668 -63.26 -29.97 -4.24
C ARG A 668 -62.23 -28.86 -4.34
N VAL A 669 -61.32 -28.80 -3.37
CA VAL A 669 -60.25 -27.78 -3.29
C VAL A 669 -59.35 -27.80 -4.53
N SER A 670 -59.10 -28.99 -5.09
CA SER A 670 -58.28 -29.21 -6.31
C SER A 670 -58.82 -28.53 -7.56
N ASP A 671 -60.11 -28.16 -7.58
CA ASP A 671 -60.75 -27.55 -8.76
C ASP A 671 -60.50 -26.04 -8.82
N VAL A 672 -60.02 -25.44 -7.72
CA VAL A 672 -59.73 -24.00 -7.60
C VAL A 672 -58.24 -23.71 -7.40
N VAL A 673 -57.52 -24.58 -6.69
CA VAL A 673 -56.10 -24.39 -6.38
C VAL A 673 -55.26 -25.65 -6.64
N SER A 674 -54.01 -25.44 -7.07
CA SER A 674 -53.02 -26.49 -7.33
C SER A 674 -51.79 -26.35 -6.44
N VAL A 675 -51.13 -27.45 -6.09
CA VAL A 675 -49.86 -27.44 -5.33
C VAL A 675 -48.78 -26.69 -6.13
N GLY A 676 -48.07 -25.76 -5.49
CA GLY A 676 -47.10 -24.87 -6.11
C GLY A 676 -47.70 -23.57 -6.69
N GLN A 677 -49.02 -23.40 -6.71
CA GLN A 677 -49.67 -22.17 -7.18
C GLN A 677 -49.39 -21.01 -6.23
N LYS A 678 -49.06 -19.84 -6.82
CA LYS A 678 -48.90 -18.57 -6.11
C LYS A 678 -50.25 -17.87 -6.01
N LEU A 679 -50.64 -17.44 -4.81
CA LEU A 679 -51.90 -16.78 -4.50
C LEU A 679 -51.66 -15.54 -3.63
N SER A 680 -52.53 -14.54 -3.72
CA SER A 680 -52.62 -13.44 -2.75
C SER A 680 -53.82 -13.72 -1.84
N LEU A 681 -53.62 -13.65 -0.52
CA LEU A 681 -54.56 -14.15 0.48
C LEU A 681 -54.64 -13.19 1.66
N MET A 682 -55.84 -12.92 2.16
CA MET A 682 -56.04 -12.12 3.36
C MET A 682 -55.95 -13.02 4.61
N CYS A 683 -55.24 -12.58 5.65
CA CYS A 683 -55.34 -13.22 6.97
C CYS A 683 -56.65 -12.80 7.63
N ILE A 684 -57.53 -13.76 7.95
CA ILE A 684 -58.85 -13.50 8.54
C ILE A 684 -58.92 -13.82 10.05
N GLY A 685 -57.88 -14.45 10.60
CA GLY A 685 -57.82 -14.75 12.03
C GLY A 685 -56.57 -15.53 12.44
N GLN A 686 -56.22 -15.45 13.72
CA GLN A 686 -55.10 -16.17 14.32
C GLN A 686 -55.59 -16.94 15.55
N ASP A 687 -55.67 -18.27 15.44
CA ASP A 687 -56.16 -19.14 16.53
C ASP A 687 -55.03 -19.40 17.55
N VAL A 688 -55.16 -18.84 18.76
CA VAL A 688 -54.21 -19.05 19.87
C VAL A 688 -54.74 -20.18 20.77
N ARG A 689 -54.30 -21.42 20.51
CA ARG A 689 -54.67 -22.58 21.34
C ARG A 689 -53.77 -22.73 22.56
N GLU A 690 -54.12 -22.10 23.68
CA GLU A 690 -53.52 -22.40 24.98
C GLU A 690 -53.76 -23.86 25.38
N HIS A 691 -52.72 -24.70 25.31
CA HIS A 691 -52.75 -26.06 25.85
C HIS A 691 -52.32 -26.08 27.32
N ASN A 692 -53.28 -25.86 28.21
CA ASN A 692 -53.17 -26.33 29.59
C ASN A 692 -53.24 -27.86 29.60
N HIS A 693 -52.11 -28.59 29.71
CA HIS A 693 -52.00 -29.84 30.48
C HIS A 693 -50.56 -30.33 30.71
N ARG A 694 -50.37 -31.09 31.79
CA ARG A 694 -49.09 -31.64 32.26
C ARG A 694 -48.58 -32.80 31.39
N ARG A 695 -47.24 -32.92 31.35
CA ARG A 695 -46.38 -34.06 30.90
C ARG A 695 -45.88 -34.07 29.44
N SER A 696 -44.64 -33.59 29.33
CA SER A 696 -43.50 -34.23 28.63
C SER A 696 -43.43 -34.28 27.10
N TYR A 697 -42.29 -33.79 26.63
CA TYR A 697 -41.70 -33.85 25.27
C TYR A 697 -42.24 -32.87 24.22
N THR A 698 -41.27 -32.24 23.56
CA THR A 698 -41.40 -31.04 22.74
C THR A 698 -42.17 -31.28 21.44
N VAL A 699 -43.27 -30.57 21.26
CA VAL A 699 -43.92 -30.36 19.96
C VAL A 699 -43.97 -28.86 19.70
N SER A 700 -43.60 -28.46 18.48
CA SER A 700 -43.56 -27.06 18.05
C SER A 700 -44.93 -26.41 18.06
N ILE A 701 -44.99 -25.18 18.59
CA ILE A 701 -46.19 -24.33 18.52
C ILE A 701 -46.49 -24.03 17.05
N LEU A 702 -47.61 -24.54 16.55
CA LEU A 702 -48.22 -24.12 15.29
C LEU A 702 -49.39 -23.20 15.62
N ASN A 703 -49.18 -21.89 15.49
CA ASN A 703 -50.27 -20.92 15.45
C ASN A 703 -51.08 -21.19 14.17
N SER A 704 -52.32 -21.65 14.29
CA SER A 704 -53.16 -21.90 13.12
C SER A 704 -53.72 -20.58 12.58
N LEU A 705 -53.07 -20.07 11.54
CA LEU A 705 -53.47 -18.87 10.81
C LEU A 705 -54.57 -19.22 9.81
N GLN A 706 -55.68 -18.47 9.84
CA GLN A 706 -56.80 -18.64 8.90
C GLN A 706 -56.65 -17.66 7.74
N LEU A 707 -56.72 -18.17 6.51
CA LEU A 707 -56.52 -17.42 5.27
C LEU A 707 -57.79 -17.40 4.42
N SER A 708 -58.00 -16.32 3.66
CA SER A 708 -59.11 -16.18 2.72
C SER A 708 -58.68 -15.65 1.36
N LEU A 709 -59.14 -16.32 0.30
CA LEU A 709 -58.95 -15.93 -1.10
C LEU A 709 -60.15 -15.09 -1.56
N LYS A 710 -61.39 -15.47 -1.20
CA LYS A 710 -62.60 -14.70 -1.51
C LYS A 710 -62.57 -13.27 -0.94
N ALA A 711 -61.93 -13.07 0.22
CA ALA A 711 -61.76 -11.74 0.81
C ALA A 711 -60.85 -10.80 -0.02
N THR A 712 -60.15 -11.30 -1.04
CA THR A 712 -59.33 -10.50 -1.97
C THR A 712 -60.02 -10.23 -3.32
N SER A 713 -61.22 -10.77 -3.56
CA SER A 713 -61.91 -10.72 -4.86
C SER A 713 -63.11 -9.77 -4.90
N THR A 714 -63.06 -8.64 -4.20
CA THR A 714 -64.08 -7.58 -4.36
C THR A 714 -64.00 -6.95 -5.77
N SER A 715 -65.16 -6.79 -6.39
CA SER A 715 -65.36 -6.47 -7.81
C SER A 715 -64.95 -5.03 -8.20
N PRO A 716 -64.62 -4.77 -9.48
CA PRO A 716 -64.16 -3.46 -9.94
C PRO A 716 -65.24 -2.36 -9.83
N LEU A 717 -64.81 -1.14 -9.52
CA LEU A 717 -65.61 0.08 -9.61
C LEU A 717 -65.39 0.80 -10.94
N GLU A 718 -66.40 1.57 -11.35
CA GLU A 718 -66.61 2.07 -12.71
C GLU A 718 -65.68 3.24 -13.10
N GLU A 719 -65.34 3.32 -14.39
CA GLU A 719 -64.76 4.54 -14.98
C GLU A 719 -65.84 5.54 -15.38
N GLY A 720 -65.76 6.76 -14.83
CA GLY A 720 -66.06 8.00 -15.58
C GLY A 720 -67.30 8.82 -15.18
N LYS A 721 -67.10 9.85 -14.34
CA LYS A 721 -66.86 11.23 -14.82
C LYS A 721 -66.66 12.28 -13.70
N SER A 722 -65.71 13.16 -13.96
CA SER A 722 -65.39 14.47 -13.36
C SER A 722 -66.35 15.14 -12.37
N SER A 723 -65.78 15.58 -11.23
CA SER A 723 -66.02 16.91 -10.65
C SER A 723 -64.82 17.34 -9.79
N ASP A 724 -64.53 18.64 -9.75
CA ASP A 724 -63.35 19.25 -9.10
C ASP A 724 -63.31 19.10 -7.57
N ILE A 725 -62.11 19.11 -6.98
CA ILE A 725 -61.84 19.61 -5.62
C ILE A 725 -60.35 19.99 -5.47
N HIS A 726 -60.10 21.02 -4.66
CA HIS A 726 -58.79 21.61 -4.38
C HIS A 726 -57.78 20.67 -3.71
N GLY A 727 -56.50 20.99 -3.88
CA GLY A 727 -55.39 20.11 -3.50
C GLY A 727 -55.10 20.01 -2.01
N PHE A 728 -54.48 18.88 -1.64
CA PHE A 728 -53.68 18.70 -0.44
C PHE A 728 -52.37 18.03 -0.83
N SER A 729 -51.28 18.80 -0.86
CA SER A 729 -49.94 18.22 -0.88
C SER A 729 -49.65 17.63 0.51
N PRO A 730 -49.09 16.41 0.62
CA PRO A 730 -48.52 15.97 1.88
C PRO A 730 -47.38 16.94 2.26
N PRO A 731 -47.17 17.26 3.54
CA PRO A 731 -46.10 18.16 3.94
C PRO A 731 -44.76 17.53 3.59
N VAL A 732 -44.09 18.08 2.57
CA VAL A 732 -42.69 17.83 2.30
C VAL A 732 -41.94 18.27 3.55
N LYS A 733 -41.51 17.32 4.38
CA LYS A 733 -40.59 17.62 5.48
C LYS A 733 -39.34 18.23 4.85
N PRO A 734 -38.88 19.41 5.27
CA PRO A 734 -37.57 19.90 4.86
C PRO A 734 -36.52 18.85 5.28
N PRO A 735 -35.41 18.71 4.52
CA PRO A 735 -34.35 17.79 4.89
C PRO A 735 -33.91 18.07 6.33
N SER A 736 -33.93 17.03 7.17
CA SER A 736 -33.43 17.11 8.54
C SER A 736 -32.00 17.63 8.51
N ASN A 737 -31.72 18.67 9.28
CA ASN A 737 -30.42 19.33 9.27
C ASN A 737 -29.34 18.37 9.79
N VAL A 738 -28.63 17.70 8.87
CA VAL A 738 -27.67 16.60 9.11
C VAL A 738 -26.45 17.02 9.96
N TRP A 739 -26.35 18.30 10.30
CA TRP A 739 -25.15 18.94 10.87
C TRP A 739 -25.40 19.62 12.22
N ALA A 740 -26.43 19.23 12.96
CA ALA A 740 -26.71 19.77 14.29
C ALA A 740 -25.69 19.26 15.34
N SER A 741 -24.68 20.07 15.65
CA SER A 741 -23.76 19.84 16.76
C SER A 741 -24.39 20.14 18.13
N VAL A 742 -23.91 19.45 19.17
CA VAL A 742 -24.20 19.80 20.57
C VAL A 742 -23.67 21.22 20.84
N GLY A 743 -24.58 22.19 20.91
CA GLY A 743 -24.21 23.62 20.95
C GLY A 743 -25.42 24.56 20.85
N ALA A 744 -26.52 24.22 21.51
CA ALA A 744 -27.76 25.00 21.50
C ALA A 744 -28.40 25.06 22.90
N LEU A 745 -27.63 25.58 23.87
CA LEU A 745 -28.11 25.98 25.21
C LEU A 745 -27.35 27.24 25.68
N SER A 746 -27.50 28.31 24.92
CA SER A 746 -27.17 29.68 25.33
C SER A 746 -28.13 30.66 24.63
N ASN A 747 -28.43 31.77 25.31
CA ASN A 747 -29.34 32.84 24.88
C ASN A 747 -30.85 32.53 24.99
N LEU A 748 -31.29 32.16 26.21
CA LEU A 748 -32.51 32.70 26.79
C LEU A 748 -32.09 33.67 27.89
N ASP A 749 -31.87 34.94 27.53
CA ASP A 749 -31.54 36.00 28.47
C ASP A 749 -32.75 36.90 28.74
N SER A 750 -32.76 37.49 29.94
CA SER A 750 -33.57 38.63 30.37
C SER A 750 -35.10 38.46 30.38
N GLU A 751 -35.61 37.84 31.43
CA GLU A 751 -36.81 38.37 32.13
C GLU A 751 -36.77 37.98 33.62
N PHE A 752 -37.19 38.89 34.49
CA PHE A 752 -37.25 38.79 35.97
C PHE A 752 -35.91 38.77 36.76
N GLU A 753 -35.35 39.97 36.98
CA GLU A 753 -34.92 40.32 38.34
C GLU A 753 -36.17 40.72 39.15
N GLU A 754 -36.56 39.95 40.18
CA GLU A 754 -37.22 40.56 41.34
C GLU A 754 -37.05 39.76 42.66
N SER A 755 -36.51 40.45 43.66
CA SER A 755 -36.78 40.28 45.10
C SER A 755 -36.24 39.08 45.91
N LEU A 756 -35.23 39.43 46.72
CA LEU A 756 -35.22 39.34 48.20
C LEU A 756 -34.87 38.03 48.92
N ALA A 757 -34.13 38.24 50.01
CA ALA A 757 -33.58 37.24 50.92
C ALA A 757 -34.47 36.97 52.16
N LYS A 758 -34.21 35.82 52.80
CA LYS A 758 -34.21 35.52 54.25
C LYS A 758 -33.63 34.09 54.43
N GLU A 759 -32.68 33.84 55.33
CA GLU A 759 -32.89 33.49 56.76
C GLU A 759 -33.87 32.28 56.89
N ASP A 760 -33.58 31.16 57.57
CA ASP A 760 -32.55 30.94 58.60
C ASP A 760 -32.31 29.44 58.97
N GLU A 761 -31.32 29.21 59.86
CA GLU A 761 -31.15 28.14 60.88
C GLU A 761 -30.94 26.62 60.56
N ASN A 762 -29.81 26.08 61.12
CA ASN A 762 -29.64 24.85 61.94
C ASN A 762 -30.04 23.45 61.36
N GLN A 763 -29.55 22.25 61.75
CA GLN A 763 -28.42 21.67 62.52
C GLN A 763 -28.44 20.14 62.24
N GLU A 764 -27.39 19.30 62.29
CA GLU A 764 -25.94 19.47 62.50
C GLU A 764 -25.16 18.27 61.86
N THR A 765 -24.01 17.84 62.41
CA THR A 765 -23.17 16.68 61.99
C THR A 765 -22.86 15.82 63.26
N PRO A 766 -21.88 14.85 63.38
CA PRO A 766 -20.88 14.32 62.43
C PRO A 766 -20.52 12.80 62.54
N THR A 767 -19.44 12.41 61.83
CA THR A 767 -18.47 11.31 62.10
C THR A 767 -18.94 9.84 62.04
N SER A 768 -18.39 8.93 61.21
CA SER A 768 -16.99 8.51 60.96
C SER A 768 -16.31 7.74 62.11
N TYR A 769 -15.96 6.45 61.90
CA TYR A 769 -14.58 5.93 62.03
C TYR A 769 -14.50 4.43 61.67
N SER A 770 -13.27 3.93 61.51
CA SER A 770 -12.87 2.68 60.85
C SER A 770 -12.58 1.48 61.78
N ALA A 771 -12.75 0.26 61.23
CA ALA A 771 -12.02 -1.01 61.47
C ALA A 771 -11.23 -1.21 62.79
N SER A 772 -11.34 -2.32 63.53
CA SER A 772 -10.99 -3.69 63.07
C SER A 772 -11.12 -4.76 64.19
N ASN A 773 -11.33 -6.04 63.84
CA ASN A 773 -10.92 -7.31 64.51
C ASN A 773 -11.18 -7.52 66.04
N SER A 774 -11.46 -8.73 66.57
CA SER A 774 -11.55 -10.10 66.04
C SER A 774 -12.12 -11.08 67.08
N GLN A 775 -12.81 -12.15 66.64
CA GLN A 775 -12.94 -13.53 67.22
C GLN A 775 -13.26 -13.71 68.75
N ALA A 776 -14.03 -14.71 69.23
CA ALA A 776 -14.23 -16.07 68.71
C ALA A 776 -15.52 -16.78 69.23
N THR A 777 -15.95 -17.81 68.48
CA THR A 777 -16.67 -19.04 68.91
C THR A 777 -17.96 -18.95 69.77
N SER A 778 -19.17 -19.14 69.20
CA SER A 778 -19.94 -20.43 69.09
C SER A 778 -20.74 -20.81 70.38
N LYS A 779 -21.82 -21.62 70.47
CA LYS A 779 -22.53 -22.72 69.73
C LYS A 779 -24.01 -22.72 70.24
N SER A 780 -25.05 -23.43 69.74
CA SER A 780 -25.36 -24.24 68.53
C SER A 780 -26.83 -24.74 68.56
N ASN A 781 -27.34 -25.26 67.43
CA ASN A 781 -28.50 -26.19 67.28
C ASN A 781 -29.94 -25.62 67.44
N LYS A 782 -30.98 -26.13 66.74
CA LYS A 782 -31.15 -27.14 65.65
C LYS A 782 -32.47 -26.76 64.91
N GLY A 783 -32.62 -26.86 63.59
CA GLY A 783 -32.93 -28.10 62.83
C GLY A 783 -34.44 -28.13 62.47
N ALA A 784 -34.92 -28.49 61.27
CA ALA A 784 -34.30 -29.23 60.17
C ALA A 784 -34.65 -28.65 58.77
N LYS A 785 -33.93 -29.12 57.74
CA LYS A 785 -34.12 -28.84 56.31
C LYS A 785 -34.07 -30.16 55.53
N GLU A 786 -34.82 -30.25 54.45
CA GLU A 786 -34.61 -31.25 53.39
C GLU A 786 -33.93 -30.60 52.17
N LYS A 787 -33.24 -31.38 51.33
CA LYS A 787 -32.26 -30.91 50.34
C LYS A 787 -32.35 -31.70 49.04
N ASP A 788 -32.31 -30.98 47.92
CA ASP A 788 -31.74 -31.41 46.64
C ASP A 788 -31.04 -30.22 45.97
N ARG A 789 -30.02 -30.33 45.12
CA ARG A 789 -28.80 -31.16 45.11
C ARG A 789 -27.94 -30.68 43.92
N ASP A 790 -27.51 -29.43 43.94
CA ASP A 790 -26.45 -28.97 43.04
C ASP A 790 -25.07 -29.44 43.55
N GLY A 791 -24.22 -29.87 42.63
CA GLY A 791 -22.82 -30.22 42.87
C GLY A 791 -22.07 -30.35 41.54
N MET A 792 -20.75 -30.20 41.48
CA MET A 792 -19.77 -29.83 42.52
C MET A 792 -18.54 -29.26 41.80
N GLY A 793 -17.83 -28.30 42.39
CA GLY A 793 -16.64 -27.70 41.77
C GLY A 793 -15.54 -28.74 41.54
N THR A 794 -15.28 -29.11 40.27
CA THR A 794 -14.29 -30.11 39.88
C THR A 794 -12.86 -29.58 40.00
N SER A 795 -12.21 -29.88 41.12
CA SER A 795 -10.75 -29.77 41.25
C SER A 795 -10.06 -30.83 40.40
N ALA A 796 -8.91 -30.52 39.79
CA ALA A 796 -8.11 -31.46 38.99
C ALA A 796 -7.70 -32.74 39.76
N ARG A 797 -7.76 -32.75 41.10
CA ARG A 797 -7.51 -33.95 41.94
C ARG A 797 -8.70 -34.92 42.05
N SER A 798 -9.88 -34.56 41.53
CA SER A 798 -11.12 -35.36 41.67
C SER A 798 -11.44 -36.25 40.47
N LEU A 799 -10.76 -36.06 39.34
CA LEU A 799 -11.01 -36.81 38.10
C LEU A 799 -10.28 -38.16 38.10
N LYS A 800 -10.97 -39.22 37.66
CA LYS A 800 -10.48 -40.59 37.55
C LYS A 800 -10.50 -41.08 36.10
N LEU A 801 -9.68 -42.10 35.82
CA LEU A 801 -9.64 -42.75 34.52
C LEU A 801 -10.98 -43.47 34.27
N GLY A 802 -11.71 -43.03 33.23
CA GLY A 802 -13.04 -43.55 32.86
C GLY A 802 -14.20 -42.56 33.05
N ASP A 803 -13.98 -41.44 33.75
CA ASP A 803 -15.00 -40.41 33.94
C ASP A 803 -15.43 -39.78 32.60
N LYS A 804 -16.75 -39.65 32.39
CA LYS A 804 -17.33 -38.98 31.23
C LYS A 804 -17.60 -37.52 31.57
N LEU A 805 -16.94 -36.61 30.86
CA LEU A 805 -17.02 -35.16 31.06
C LEU A 805 -17.46 -34.48 29.77
N VAL A 806 -18.13 -33.32 29.90
CA VAL A 806 -18.48 -32.44 28.77
C VAL A 806 -17.65 -31.16 28.92
N GLY A 807 -16.88 -30.80 27.90
CA GLY A 807 -16.04 -29.61 27.91
C GLY A 807 -16.27 -28.74 26.68
N LYS A 808 -16.11 -27.42 26.84
CA LYS A 808 -16.12 -26.48 25.71
C LYS A 808 -14.73 -26.42 25.07
N VAL A 809 -14.66 -26.32 23.74
CA VAL A 809 -13.36 -26.13 23.06
C VAL A 809 -12.81 -24.75 23.41
N HIS A 810 -11.70 -24.73 24.16
CA HIS A 810 -11.02 -23.51 24.59
C HIS A 810 -9.94 -23.10 23.58
N GLN A 811 -9.21 -24.05 22.99
CA GLN A 811 -8.19 -23.77 21.98
C GLN A 811 -8.01 -24.96 21.03
N ILE A 812 -7.78 -24.69 19.74
CA ILE A 812 -7.42 -25.72 18.74
C ILE A 812 -5.89 -25.70 18.56
N ARG A 813 -5.25 -26.88 18.55
CA ARG A 813 -3.82 -27.04 18.27
C ARG A 813 -3.58 -28.14 17.24
N ALA A 814 -2.41 -28.14 16.60
CA ALA A 814 -2.06 -29.01 15.46
C ALA A 814 -2.26 -30.53 15.68
N HIS A 815 -2.28 -30.99 16.94
CA HIS A 815 -2.45 -32.41 17.29
C HIS A 815 -3.55 -32.66 18.34
N GLY A 816 -4.44 -31.68 18.59
CA GLY A 816 -5.53 -31.87 19.55
C GLY A 816 -6.32 -30.60 19.92
N LEU A 817 -7.37 -30.79 20.69
CA LEU A 817 -8.22 -29.73 21.25
C LEU A 817 -7.91 -29.54 22.74
N VAL A 818 -7.67 -28.30 23.16
CA VAL A 818 -7.75 -27.91 24.57
C VAL A 818 -9.23 -27.69 24.90
N LEU A 819 -9.72 -28.40 25.91
CA LEU A 819 -11.10 -28.32 26.38
C LEU A 819 -11.13 -27.67 27.77
N ASP A 820 -11.95 -26.64 27.96
CA ASP A 820 -12.33 -26.15 29.29
C ASP A 820 -13.39 -27.09 29.88
N LEU A 821 -13.09 -27.66 31.04
CA LEU A 821 -13.93 -28.60 31.77
C LEU A 821 -14.68 -27.92 32.94
N GLY A 822 -14.56 -26.60 33.07
CA GLY A 822 -15.07 -25.83 34.19
C GLY A 822 -14.12 -25.81 35.40
N GLY A 823 -14.34 -24.87 36.31
CA GLY A 823 -13.55 -24.75 37.55
C GLY A 823 -12.07 -24.39 37.35
N GLY A 824 -11.69 -23.86 36.17
CA GLY A 824 -10.31 -23.53 35.82
C GLY A 824 -9.46 -24.73 35.36
N VAL A 825 -10.08 -25.89 35.11
CA VAL A 825 -9.38 -27.10 34.67
C VAL A 825 -9.48 -27.27 33.15
N HIS A 826 -8.32 -27.27 32.48
CA HIS A 826 -8.21 -27.52 31.05
C HIS A 826 -7.71 -28.94 30.74
N GLY A 827 -8.45 -29.70 29.93
CA GLY A 827 -8.05 -30.99 29.37
C GLY A 827 -7.49 -30.87 27.96
N MET A 828 -6.74 -31.89 27.50
CA MET A 828 -6.24 -31.97 26.12
C MET A 828 -6.73 -33.26 25.45
N TYR A 829 -7.57 -33.12 24.43
CA TYR A 829 -8.00 -34.22 23.56
C TYR A 829 -7.05 -34.33 22.37
N LYS A 830 -6.14 -35.31 22.36
CA LYS A 830 -5.25 -35.58 21.23
C LYS A 830 -5.97 -36.36 20.13
N PHE A 831 -5.80 -35.93 18.88
CA PHE A 831 -6.27 -36.69 17.71
C PHE A 831 -5.45 -37.98 17.54
N LYS A 832 -6.10 -39.12 17.30
CA LYS A 832 -5.41 -40.36 16.92
C LYS A 832 -4.97 -40.29 15.44
N VAL A 833 -3.76 -40.76 15.18
CA VAL A 833 -3.04 -40.55 13.90
C VAL A 833 -3.77 -41.15 12.68
N GLU A 834 -4.60 -42.18 12.88
CA GLU A 834 -5.20 -42.95 11.79
C GLU A 834 -6.40 -42.24 11.11
N GLU A 835 -7.14 -41.36 11.79
CA GLU A 835 -8.32 -40.69 11.22
C GLU A 835 -7.98 -39.51 10.27
N ILE A 836 -6.78 -38.94 10.39
CA ILE A 836 -6.30 -37.84 9.54
C ILE A 836 -6.24 -38.28 8.06
N SER A 837 -6.02 -39.58 7.80
CA SER A 837 -5.94 -40.15 6.46
C SER A 837 -7.24 -40.08 5.65
N LYS A 838 -8.42 -40.11 6.31
CA LYS A 838 -9.73 -40.06 5.64
C LYS A 838 -10.15 -38.64 5.26
N TRP A 839 -9.93 -37.66 6.13
CA TRP A 839 -10.34 -36.27 5.89
C TRP A 839 -9.55 -35.58 4.76
N VAL A 840 -8.26 -35.89 4.62
CA VAL A 840 -7.38 -35.24 3.61
C VAL A 840 -7.74 -35.64 2.16
N LYS A 841 -8.46 -36.74 1.94
CA LYS A 841 -8.85 -37.19 0.59
C LYS A 841 -10.06 -36.46 -0.02
N LEU A 842 -10.92 -35.83 0.78
CA LEU A 842 -12.17 -35.23 0.30
C LEU A 842 -12.10 -33.71 -0.02
N TYR A 843 -11.01 -33.04 0.33
CA TYR A 843 -10.87 -31.57 0.21
C TYR A 843 -9.81 -31.09 -0.80
N LYS A 844 -9.33 -31.97 -1.70
CA LYS A 844 -8.35 -31.62 -2.75
C LYS A 844 -8.97 -31.71 -4.14
N LEU A 845 -9.53 -30.59 -4.63
CA LEU A 845 -9.62 -30.29 -6.07
C LEU A 845 -9.81 -28.79 -6.36
N SER A 846 -10.57 -28.06 -5.55
CA SER A 846 -10.76 -26.59 -5.71
C SER A 846 -9.61 -25.75 -5.13
N VAL A 847 -9.13 -26.07 -3.93
CA VAL A 847 -8.10 -25.27 -3.22
C VAL A 847 -6.72 -25.35 -3.87
N LEU A 848 -6.43 -26.44 -4.61
CA LEU A 848 -5.12 -26.65 -5.25
C LEU A 848 -4.84 -25.59 -6.35
N ALA A 849 -5.87 -25.11 -7.05
CA ALA A 849 -5.72 -24.11 -8.11
C ALA A 849 -5.33 -22.72 -7.58
N SER A 850 -5.92 -22.29 -6.45
CA SER A 850 -5.54 -21.03 -5.79
C SER A 850 -4.17 -21.14 -5.12
N LEU A 851 -3.89 -22.25 -4.42
CA LEU A 851 -2.57 -22.48 -3.83
C LEU A 851 -1.46 -22.56 -4.89
N LEU A 852 -1.71 -23.06 -6.10
CA LEU A 852 -0.71 -23.06 -7.18
C LEU A 852 -0.41 -21.65 -7.70
N ARG A 853 -1.36 -20.70 -7.67
CA ARG A 853 -1.08 -19.27 -7.96
C ARG A 853 -0.31 -18.59 -6.84
N GLU A 854 -0.75 -18.76 -5.59
CA GLU A 854 -0.07 -18.25 -4.39
C GLU A 854 1.37 -18.79 -4.30
N PHE A 855 1.59 -20.07 -4.57
CA PHE A 855 2.91 -20.71 -4.53
C PHE A 855 3.80 -20.29 -5.71
N GLN A 856 3.23 -19.99 -6.89
CA GLN A 856 3.97 -19.36 -7.99
C GLN A 856 4.42 -17.93 -7.63
N LEU A 857 3.54 -17.13 -7.02
CA LEU A 857 3.87 -15.77 -6.55
C LEU A 857 4.91 -15.81 -5.41
N TRP A 858 4.79 -16.75 -4.48
CA TRP A 858 5.74 -16.97 -3.39
C TRP A 858 7.12 -17.43 -3.89
N ILE A 859 7.18 -18.30 -4.91
CA ILE A 859 8.43 -18.68 -5.59
C ILE A 859 9.02 -17.46 -6.32
N CYS A 860 8.21 -16.66 -7.03
CA CYS A 860 8.70 -15.42 -7.66
C CYS A 860 9.26 -14.43 -6.62
N TRP A 861 8.61 -14.29 -5.47
CA TRP A 861 9.06 -13.42 -4.38
C TRP A 861 10.34 -13.93 -3.68
N ARG A 862 10.45 -15.24 -3.43
CA ARG A 862 11.68 -15.83 -2.85
C ARG A 862 12.85 -15.84 -3.83
N THR A 863 12.61 -16.05 -5.13
CA THR A 863 13.67 -15.97 -6.16
C THR A 863 14.18 -14.55 -6.32
N HIS A 864 13.31 -13.54 -6.30
CA HIS A 864 13.74 -12.13 -6.30
C HIS A 864 14.64 -11.79 -5.10
N ASN A 865 14.29 -12.26 -3.90
CA ASN A 865 15.09 -12.02 -2.68
C ASN A 865 16.40 -12.82 -2.65
N ALA A 866 16.43 -14.04 -3.18
CA ALA A 866 17.66 -14.84 -3.29
C ALA A 866 18.62 -14.24 -4.33
N VAL A 867 18.10 -13.78 -5.46
CA VAL A 867 18.85 -13.00 -6.45
C VAL A 867 19.38 -11.70 -5.82
N ALA A 868 18.55 -10.95 -5.10
CA ALA A 868 18.97 -9.73 -4.39
C ALA A 868 20.08 -10.00 -3.35
N ALA A 869 20.05 -11.14 -2.66
CA ALA A 869 21.12 -11.55 -1.74
C ALA A 869 22.45 -11.86 -2.46
N ILE A 870 22.39 -12.49 -3.65
CA ILE A 870 23.56 -12.73 -4.50
C ILE A 870 24.10 -11.40 -5.05
N TYR A 871 23.23 -10.49 -5.52
CA TYR A 871 23.62 -9.13 -5.90
C TYR A 871 24.22 -8.34 -4.73
N PHE A 872 23.70 -8.50 -3.52
CA PHE A 872 24.24 -7.84 -2.32
C PHE A 872 25.62 -8.37 -1.93
N GLN A 873 25.86 -9.68 -2.04
CA GLN A 873 27.20 -10.27 -1.84
C GLN A 873 28.18 -9.89 -2.95
N ALA A 874 27.75 -9.89 -4.22
CA ALA A 874 28.56 -9.41 -5.33
C ALA A 874 28.91 -7.91 -5.18
N TRP A 875 27.95 -7.09 -4.71
CA TRP A 875 28.14 -5.67 -4.42
C TRP A 875 29.08 -5.43 -3.24
N GLN A 876 29.01 -6.25 -2.17
CA GLN A 876 29.99 -6.23 -1.08
C GLN A 876 31.40 -6.56 -1.59
N ALA A 877 31.56 -7.59 -2.41
CA ALA A 877 32.84 -7.93 -3.03
C ALA A 877 33.37 -6.81 -3.97
N LEU A 878 32.48 -6.11 -4.68
CA LEU A 878 32.81 -4.96 -5.53
C LEU A 878 33.24 -3.74 -4.70
N ALA A 879 32.62 -3.52 -3.54
CA ALA A 879 32.99 -2.49 -2.58
C ALA A 879 34.36 -2.77 -1.93
N GLU A 880 34.69 -4.03 -1.64
CA GLU A 880 36.00 -4.45 -1.12
C GLU A 880 37.09 -4.37 -2.21
N ALA A 881 36.80 -4.79 -3.44
CA ALA A 881 37.75 -4.76 -4.55
C ALA A 881 38.16 -3.33 -4.99
N LYS A 882 37.30 -2.32 -4.77
CA LYS A 882 37.61 -0.91 -5.04
C LYS A 882 38.58 -0.28 -4.01
N ALA A 883 39.00 -1.01 -2.98
CA ALA A 883 39.81 -0.49 -1.87
C ALA A 883 41.30 -0.90 -1.90
N SER A 884 41.84 -1.39 -3.03
CA SER A 884 43.28 -1.76 -3.14
C SER A 884 43.94 -1.28 -4.44
N PRO A 885 45.15 -0.69 -4.40
CA PRO A 885 45.90 -0.33 -5.59
C PRO A 885 46.69 -1.51 -6.16
N SER A 886 46.70 -1.60 -7.50
CA SER A 886 47.55 -2.47 -8.32
C SER A 886 47.58 -3.97 -7.99
N ILE A 887 46.80 -4.76 -8.74
CA ILE A 887 47.18 -6.14 -9.07
C ILE A 887 47.70 -6.14 -10.50
N THR A 888 48.98 -6.48 -10.65
CA THR A 888 49.68 -6.57 -11.93
C THR A 888 49.16 -7.74 -12.78
N ASN A 889 49.24 -7.56 -14.10
CA ASN A 889 48.98 -8.58 -15.12
C ASN A 889 49.63 -9.94 -14.78
N LYS A 890 48.83 -10.89 -14.30
CA LYS A 890 49.11 -12.34 -14.32
C LYS A 890 47.82 -13.13 -14.49
N HIS A 891 47.37 -13.28 -15.74
CA HIS A 891 46.85 -14.54 -16.32
C HIS A 891 46.44 -14.31 -17.79
N ALA A 892 47.35 -13.76 -18.59
CA ALA A 892 47.25 -13.84 -20.05
C ALA A 892 47.74 -15.21 -20.52
N HIS A 893 46.96 -16.29 -20.27
CA HIS A 893 47.14 -17.61 -20.89
C HIS A 893 45.91 -18.53 -20.69
N SER A 894 44.87 -18.34 -21.51
CA SER A 894 43.91 -19.41 -21.89
C SER A 894 43.05 -19.02 -23.11
N ALA A 895 43.65 -18.34 -24.09
CA ALA A 895 42.98 -18.11 -25.37
C ALA A 895 42.79 -19.46 -26.11
N SER A 896 41.55 -19.73 -26.55
CA SER A 896 41.07 -20.92 -27.28
C SER A 896 41.26 -22.28 -26.57
N LEU A 897 40.23 -22.74 -25.86
CA LEU A 897 40.16 -24.10 -25.31
C LEU A 897 39.41 -25.11 -26.21
N PHE A 898 38.56 -24.66 -27.13
CA PHE A 898 37.87 -25.51 -28.11
C PHE A 898 37.80 -24.80 -29.47
N ARG A 899 38.36 -25.41 -30.52
CA ARG A 899 38.39 -24.85 -31.89
C ARG A 899 37.56 -25.68 -32.89
N GLY A 900 37.25 -26.94 -32.59
CA GLY A 900 36.50 -27.84 -33.47
C GLY A 900 34.97 -27.82 -33.29
N ALA A 901 34.24 -28.32 -34.29
CA ALA A 901 32.81 -28.65 -34.13
C ALA A 901 32.63 -29.93 -33.28
N ASN A 902 33.48 -30.94 -33.48
CA ASN A 902 33.45 -32.20 -32.73
C ASN A 902 33.73 -32.01 -31.23
N GLU A 903 34.68 -31.13 -30.86
CA GLU A 903 35.01 -30.87 -29.45
C GLU A 903 33.83 -30.27 -28.66
N ARG A 904 33.06 -29.37 -29.29
CA ARG A 904 31.79 -28.87 -28.70
C ARG A 904 30.73 -29.97 -28.60
N ARG A 905 30.69 -30.91 -29.54
CA ARG A 905 29.76 -32.06 -29.49
C ARG A 905 30.01 -32.90 -28.24
N GLU A 906 31.27 -33.18 -27.92
CA GLU A 906 31.67 -33.89 -26.70
C GLU A 906 31.35 -33.09 -25.42
N LEU A 907 31.56 -31.76 -25.43
CA LEU A 907 31.21 -30.89 -24.30
C LEU A 907 29.70 -30.92 -23.99
N PHE A 908 28.84 -30.75 -24.99
CA PHE A 908 27.39 -30.77 -24.79
C PHE A 908 26.82 -32.18 -24.52
N SER A 909 27.48 -33.23 -25.02
CA SER A 909 27.19 -34.63 -24.67
C SER A 909 27.40 -34.88 -23.16
N ARG A 910 28.54 -34.47 -22.60
CA ARG A 910 28.86 -34.64 -21.16
C ARG A 910 27.93 -33.86 -20.24
N VAL A 911 27.57 -32.64 -20.60
CA VAL A 911 26.70 -31.78 -19.78
C VAL A 911 25.24 -32.28 -19.80
N SER A 912 24.82 -33.00 -20.85
CA SER A 912 23.42 -33.38 -21.12
C SER A 912 22.67 -34.03 -19.94
N LEU A 913 23.33 -34.93 -19.19
CA LEU A 913 22.73 -35.69 -18.09
C LEU A 913 22.33 -34.85 -16.86
N VAL A 914 22.94 -33.67 -16.68
CA VAL A 914 22.72 -32.79 -15.53
C VAL A 914 22.31 -31.37 -15.91
N TYR A 915 22.26 -31.06 -17.20
CA TYR A 915 21.94 -29.72 -17.75
C TYR A 915 20.66 -29.11 -17.16
N ASP A 916 19.55 -29.83 -17.19
CA ASP A 916 18.27 -29.34 -16.66
C ASP A 916 18.33 -29.04 -15.14
N ASN A 917 18.97 -29.93 -14.38
CA ASN A 917 19.11 -29.81 -12.92
C ASN A 917 20.04 -28.65 -12.54
N LEU A 918 21.13 -28.46 -13.28
CA LEU A 918 22.05 -27.33 -13.12
C LEU A 918 21.36 -26.00 -13.51
N ASN A 919 20.59 -25.96 -14.59
CA ASN A 919 19.83 -24.77 -14.96
C ASN A 919 18.77 -24.42 -13.90
N ASP A 920 18.06 -25.40 -13.35
CA ASP A 920 17.14 -25.20 -12.23
C ASP A 920 17.84 -24.67 -10.98
N LEU A 921 18.98 -25.26 -10.61
CA LEU A 921 19.75 -24.88 -9.42
C LEU A 921 20.38 -23.48 -9.55
N LEU A 922 21.07 -23.21 -10.67
CA LEU A 922 21.82 -21.98 -10.91
C LEU A 922 20.92 -20.77 -11.18
N SER A 923 19.78 -20.96 -11.85
CA SER A 923 18.80 -19.88 -12.07
C SER A 923 17.73 -19.78 -10.96
N LEU A 924 17.77 -20.67 -9.95
CA LEU A 924 16.69 -20.86 -8.97
C LEU A 924 15.32 -21.07 -9.64
N GLY A 925 15.31 -21.80 -10.77
CA GLY A 925 14.13 -22.08 -11.60
C GLY A 925 13.67 -20.95 -12.51
N GLN A 926 14.34 -19.78 -12.54
CA GLN A 926 13.93 -18.63 -13.36
C GLN A 926 14.05 -18.88 -14.87
N HIS A 927 14.91 -19.79 -15.32
CA HIS A 927 15.04 -20.12 -16.75
C HIS A 927 13.70 -20.53 -17.39
N ARG A 928 12.80 -21.14 -16.61
CA ARG A 928 11.43 -21.50 -17.02
C ARG A 928 10.57 -20.29 -17.39
N ILE A 929 10.77 -19.15 -16.72
CA ILE A 929 10.06 -17.90 -17.01
C ILE A 929 10.60 -17.32 -18.32
N TRP A 930 11.92 -17.27 -18.47
CA TRP A 930 12.58 -16.72 -19.67
C TRP A 930 12.23 -17.53 -20.92
N LYS A 931 12.22 -18.87 -20.83
CA LYS A 931 11.76 -19.77 -21.92
C LYS A 931 10.29 -19.54 -22.30
N ARG A 932 9.39 -19.32 -21.32
CA ARG A 932 7.99 -18.94 -21.60
C ARG A 932 7.86 -17.58 -22.29
N MET A 933 8.71 -16.61 -21.94
CA MET A 933 8.76 -15.30 -22.61
C MET A 933 9.20 -15.47 -24.07
N ALA A 934 10.25 -16.24 -24.35
CA ALA A 934 10.70 -16.54 -25.71
C ALA A 934 9.59 -17.20 -26.57
N VAL A 935 8.87 -18.19 -26.02
CA VAL A 935 7.70 -18.79 -26.71
C VAL A 935 6.59 -17.77 -26.96
N SER A 936 6.32 -16.86 -26.02
CA SER A 936 5.34 -15.80 -26.23
C SER A 936 5.78 -14.75 -27.26
N TRP A 937 7.08 -14.52 -27.41
CA TRP A 937 7.65 -13.52 -28.31
C TRP A 937 7.95 -14.05 -29.73
N SER A 938 8.11 -15.37 -29.88
CA SER A 938 8.17 -16.04 -31.19
C SER A 938 6.91 -15.83 -32.05
N GLY A 939 5.79 -15.42 -31.44
CA GLY A 939 4.53 -15.15 -32.14
C GLY A 939 3.70 -16.40 -32.47
N ALA A 940 4.17 -17.61 -32.12
CA ALA A 940 3.50 -18.88 -32.37
C ALA A 940 2.04 -18.92 -31.87
N LYS A 941 1.15 -19.51 -32.67
CA LYS A 941 -0.30 -19.64 -32.47
C LYS A 941 -0.73 -21.11 -32.57
N ARG A 942 -2.01 -21.37 -32.27
CA ARG A 942 -2.60 -22.71 -32.40
C ARG A 942 -2.68 -23.11 -33.88
N GLY A 943 -2.19 -24.29 -34.22
CA GLY A 943 -2.14 -24.81 -35.60
C GLY A 943 -0.83 -24.51 -36.36
N ASP A 944 0.05 -23.68 -35.82
CA ASP A 944 1.31 -23.29 -36.48
C ASP A 944 2.30 -24.47 -36.59
N SER A 945 3.15 -24.44 -37.62
CA SER A 945 4.36 -25.29 -37.70
C SER A 945 5.56 -24.49 -37.23
N VAL A 946 6.23 -24.94 -36.15
CA VAL A 946 7.27 -24.17 -35.46
C VAL A 946 8.55 -24.98 -35.24
N LEU A 947 9.69 -24.31 -35.28
CA LEU A 947 11.02 -24.90 -35.12
C LEU A 947 11.68 -24.41 -33.82
N ASP A 948 12.03 -25.33 -32.93
CA ASP A 948 12.93 -25.08 -31.80
C ASP A 948 14.35 -25.49 -32.23
N LEU A 949 15.20 -24.49 -32.47
CA LEU A 949 16.54 -24.65 -33.02
C LEU A 949 17.59 -24.59 -31.90
N CYS A 950 18.52 -25.55 -31.90
CA CYS A 950 19.38 -25.87 -30.75
C CYS A 950 18.53 -26.25 -29.52
N CYS A 951 17.55 -27.14 -29.71
CA CYS A 951 16.53 -27.45 -28.70
C CYS A 951 17.07 -28.13 -27.43
N GLY A 952 18.28 -28.69 -27.46
CA GLY A 952 18.87 -29.45 -26.36
C GLY A 952 17.94 -30.55 -25.86
N SER A 953 17.69 -30.57 -24.54
CA SER A 953 16.77 -31.50 -23.88
C SER A 953 15.28 -31.30 -24.22
N GLY A 954 14.92 -30.31 -25.04
CA GLY A 954 13.57 -30.10 -25.57
C GLY A 954 12.66 -29.17 -24.74
N ASP A 955 13.20 -28.43 -23.78
CA ASP A 955 12.40 -27.57 -22.88
C ASP A 955 11.53 -26.52 -23.59
N LEU A 956 12.04 -25.87 -24.64
CA LEU A 956 11.29 -24.88 -25.43
C LEU A 956 10.29 -25.58 -26.35
N ALA A 957 10.70 -26.64 -27.05
CA ALA A 957 9.81 -27.49 -27.85
C ALA A 957 8.57 -28.00 -27.08
N PHE A 958 8.71 -28.39 -25.80
CA PHE A 958 7.54 -28.75 -24.97
C PHE A 958 6.60 -27.57 -24.70
N LEU A 959 7.13 -26.36 -24.47
CA LEU A 959 6.32 -25.15 -24.31
C LEU A 959 5.66 -24.71 -25.62
N LEU A 960 6.35 -24.88 -26.76
CA LEU A 960 5.81 -24.65 -28.10
C LEU A 960 4.68 -25.64 -28.42
N SER A 961 4.82 -26.92 -28.09
CA SER A 961 3.78 -27.94 -28.32
C SER A 961 2.48 -27.59 -27.59
N GLN A 962 2.58 -27.11 -26.36
CA GLN A 962 1.43 -26.58 -25.60
C GLN A 962 0.84 -25.31 -26.21
N LYS A 963 1.66 -24.49 -26.88
CA LYS A 963 1.26 -23.23 -27.50
C LYS A 963 0.56 -23.45 -28.86
N VAL A 964 1.06 -24.36 -29.68
CA VAL A 964 0.48 -24.69 -31.00
C VAL A 964 -0.67 -25.71 -30.91
N GLY A 965 -0.75 -26.47 -29.81
CA GLY A 965 -1.79 -27.47 -29.58
C GLY A 965 -1.65 -28.70 -30.48
N SER A 966 -2.56 -29.67 -30.32
CA SER A 966 -2.60 -30.92 -31.10
C SER A 966 -2.64 -30.73 -32.62
N ASP A 967 -3.13 -29.58 -33.06
CA ASP A 967 -3.42 -29.29 -34.46
C ASP A 967 -2.24 -28.62 -35.17
N GLY A 968 -1.22 -28.20 -34.42
CA GLY A 968 0.05 -27.65 -34.93
C GLY A 968 1.22 -28.59 -34.67
N GLN A 969 2.37 -28.33 -35.29
CA GLN A 969 3.53 -29.22 -35.27
C GLN A 969 4.78 -28.52 -34.74
N VAL A 970 5.55 -29.20 -33.90
CA VAL A 970 6.84 -28.71 -33.40
C VAL A 970 7.97 -29.58 -33.96
N THR A 971 8.97 -28.94 -34.54
CA THR A 971 10.24 -29.60 -34.90
C THR A 971 11.31 -29.15 -33.91
N GLY A 972 11.92 -30.07 -33.17
CA GLY A 972 13.10 -29.79 -32.35
C GLY A 972 14.36 -30.22 -33.09
N LEU A 973 15.26 -29.29 -33.41
CA LEU A 973 16.52 -29.57 -34.08
C LEU A 973 17.71 -29.28 -33.17
N ASP A 974 18.60 -30.26 -33.02
CA ASP A 974 19.88 -30.11 -32.34
C ASP A 974 21.00 -30.86 -33.09
N PHE A 975 22.24 -30.45 -32.87
CA PHE A 975 23.41 -31.09 -33.46
C PHE A 975 23.94 -32.26 -32.60
N SER A 976 23.40 -32.46 -31.39
CA SER A 976 23.76 -33.55 -30.48
C SER A 976 22.69 -34.63 -30.44
N SER A 977 23.03 -35.82 -30.96
CA SER A 977 22.21 -37.04 -30.85
C SER A 977 21.80 -37.36 -29.41
N ASP A 978 22.70 -37.10 -28.45
CA ASP A 978 22.48 -37.40 -27.03
C ASP A 978 21.40 -36.50 -26.43
N GLN A 979 21.44 -35.20 -26.72
CA GLN A 979 20.41 -34.24 -26.32
C GLN A 979 19.03 -34.63 -26.87
N LEU A 980 18.97 -35.00 -28.16
CA LEU A 980 17.74 -35.47 -28.80
C LEU A 980 17.25 -36.80 -28.23
N SER A 981 18.16 -37.69 -27.80
CA SER A 981 17.78 -38.95 -27.13
C SER A 981 17.11 -38.69 -25.77
N ILE A 982 17.61 -37.70 -25.02
CA ILE A 982 17.03 -37.23 -23.76
C ILE A 982 15.68 -36.56 -24.03
N ALA A 983 15.58 -35.66 -25.02
CA ALA A 983 14.33 -35.01 -25.42
C ALA A 983 13.25 -36.05 -25.81
N SER A 984 13.62 -37.04 -26.62
CA SER A 984 12.77 -38.17 -27.01
C SER A 984 12.35 -39.07 -25.83
N SER A 985 13.18 -39.17 -24.79
CA SER A 985 12.85 -39.89 -23.54
C SER A 985 11.88 -39.07 -22.66
N ARG A 986 12.10 -37.75 -22.57
CA ARG A 986 11.21 -36.79 -21.88
C ARG A 986 9.85 -36.66 -22.56
N GLN A 987 9.77 -36.84 -23.89
CA GLN A 987 8.51 -36.93 -24.64
C GLN A 987 7.80 -38.26 -24.33
N ARG A 988 8.47 -39.41 -24.49
CA ARG A 988 7.89 -40.75 -24.25
C ARG A 988 7.36 -40.96 -22.81
N SER A 989 7.91 -40.24 -21.84
CA SER A 989 7.42 -40.26 -20.45
C SER A 989 6.22 -39.35 -20.17
N ARG A 990 5.66 -38.68 -21.20
CA ARG A 990 4.57 -37.70 -21.08
C ARG A 990 3.53 -37.88 -22.18
N ALA A 991 2.34 -38.38 -21.83
CA ALA A 991 1.27 -38.79 -22.76
C ALA A 991 0.49 -37.61 -23.44
N CYS A 992 1.13 -36.49 -23.75
CA CYS A 992 0.47 -35.29 -24.27
C CYS A 992 1.32 -34.43 -25.22
N PHE A 993 2.35 -35.00 -25.84
CA PHE A 993 3.32 -34.29 -26.68
C PHE A 993 3.56 -35.00 -28.03
N ASP A 994 2.51 -35.58 -28.61
CA ASP A 994 2.61 -36.44 -29.80
C ASP A 994 2.88 -35.65 -31.10
N ASN A 995 2.82 -34.32 -31.05
CA ASN A 995 3.05 -33.40 -32.17
C ASN A 995 4.49 -32.84 -32.24
N ILE A 996 5.44 -33.43 -31.52
CA ILE A 996 6.87 -33.04 -31.56
C ILE A 996 7.68 -34.08 -32.36
N VAL A 997 8.46 -33.58 -33.33
CA VAL A 997 9.42 -34.36 -34.12
C VAL A 997 10.85 -33.89 -33.79
N TRP A 998 11.76 -34.82 -33.51
CA TRP A 998 13.17 -34.52 -33.24
C TRP A 998 14.04 -34.83 -34.46
N ILE A 999 14.93 -33.91 -34.83
CA ILE A 999 15.80 -34.02 -36.01
C ILE A 999 17.23 -33.68 -35.62
N GLU A 1000 18.19 -34.57 -35.93
CA GLU A 1000 19.61 -34.24 -35.83
C GLU A 1000 20.00 -33.38 -37.05
N GLY A 1001 20.61 -32.22 -36.80
CA GLY A 1001 20.99 -31.30 -37.87
C GLY A 1001 21.94 -30.19 -37.44
N ASP A 1002 22.51 -29.50 -38.43
CA ASP A 1002 23.38 -28.35 -38.23
C ASP A 1002 22.60 -27.04 -38.42
N ALA A 1003 22.64 -26.15 -37.41
CA ALA A 1003 22.01 -24.84 -37.47
C ALA A 1003 22.59 -23.93 -38.58
N LEU A 1004 23.79 -24.25 -39.10
CA LEU A 1004 24.42 -23.55 -40.21
C LEU A 1004 24.00 -24.08 -41.59
N ASN A 1005 23.25 -25.18 -41.66
CA ASN A 1005 22.77 -25.83 -42.89
C ASN A 1005 21.45 -26.56 -42.59
N LEU A 1006 20.33 -25.82 -42.49
CA LEU A 1006 19.06 -26.36 -42.04
C LEU A 1006 18.44 -27.30 -43.09
N PRO A 1007 18.08 -28.56 -42.73
CA PRO A 1007 17.61 -29.59 -43.66
C PRO A 1007 16.13 -29.40 -44.08
N PHE A 1008 15.69 -28.16 -44.22
CA PHE A 1008 14.30 -27.78 -44.50
C PHE A 1008 14.20 -26.93 -45.77
N PRO A 1009 13.08 -27.03 -46.53
CA PRO A 1009 12.77 -26.09 -47.59
C PRO A 1009 12.72 -24.64 -47.09
N SER A 1010 12.81 -23.67 -48.00
CA SER A 1010 12.58 -22.27 -47.65
C SER A 1010 11.11 -22.03 -47.26
N THR A 1011 10.87 -21.04 -46.38
CA THR A 1011 9.53 -20.56 -45.99
C THR A 1011 8.57 -21.64 -45.44
N CYS A 1012 9.07 -22.57 -44.63
CA CYS A 1012 8.28 -23.68 -44.09
C CYS A 1012 7.74 -23.47 -42.65
N PHE A 1013 8.36 -22.62 -41.82
CA PHE A 1013 7.95 -22.42 -40.41
C PHE A 1013 7.24 -21.09 -40.15
N ASP A 1014 6.21 -21.13 -39.31
CA ASP A 1014 5.40 -19.99 -38.87
C ASP A 1014 6.02 -19.25 -37.67
N ALA A 1015 6.92 -19.89 -36.91
CA ALA A 1015 7.76 -19.27 -35.89
C ALA A 1015 9.01 -20.12 -35.59
N ILE A 1016 10.08 -19.49 -35.12
CA ILE A 1016 11.32 -20.15 -34.69
C ILE A 1016 11.69 -19.72 -33.25
N THR A 1017 12.15 -20.64 -32.40
CA THR A 1017 12.84 -20.32 -31.15
C THR A 1017 14.28 -20.82 -31.15
N VAL A 1018 15.16 -20.12 -30.43
CA VAL A 1018 16.51 -20.58 -30.11
C VAL A 1018 16.74 -20.32 -28.62
N GLY A 1019 17.17 -21.33 -27.86
CA GLY A 1019 17.42 -21.22 -26.42
C GLY A 1019 18.86 -21.57 -26.04
N TYR A 1020 19.64 -20.59 -25.59
CA TYR A 1020 21.07 -20.72 -25.22
C TYR A 1020 21.97 -21.27 -26.35
N GLY A 1021 21.51 -21.19 -27.60
CA GLY A 1021 22.14 -21.84 -28.76
C GLY A 1021 23.00 -20.92 -29.62
N LEU A 1022 22.51 -19.72 -29.97
CA LEU A 1022 23.12 -18.84 -30.96
C LEU A 1022 24.55 -18.41 -30.57
N ARG A 1023 24.82 -18.23 -29.27
CA ARG A 1023 26.16 -17.92 -28.77
C ARG A 1023 27.20 -18.98 -29.14
N ASN A 1024 26.83 -20.25 -29.19
CA ASN A 1024 27.76 -21.37 -29.36
C ASN A 1024 28.09 -21.65 -30.85
N LEU A 1025 27.32 -21.08 -31.78
CA LEU A 1025 27.53 -21.21 -33.22
C LEU A 1025 28.75 -20.40 -33.69
N LEU A 1026 29.57 -20.98 -34.58
CA LEU A 1026 30.74 -20.31 -35.15
C LEU A 1026 30.35 -19.15 -36.08
N ASP A 1027 29.46 -19.43 -37.03
CA ASP A 1027 29.03 -18.47 -38.04
C ASP A 1027 27.58 -18.05 -37.78
N ARG A 1028 27.44 -17.03 -36.93
CA ARG A 1028 26.14 -16.50 -36.51
C ARG A 1028 25.41 -15.81 -37.66
N GLN A 1029 26.14 -15.24 -38.62
CA GLN A 1029 25.54 -14.61 -39.80
C GLN A 1029 24.93 -15.67 -40.73
N LYS A 1030 25.62 -16.79 -40.96
CA LYS A 1030 25.07 -17.92 -41.72
C LYS A 1030 23.91 -18.59 -41.00
N ALA A 1031 23.99 -18.76 -39.67
CA ALA A 1031 22.86 -19.26 -38.87
C ALA A 1031 21.61 -18.37 -39.03
N MET A 1032 21.76 -17.05 -38.90
CA MET A 1032 20.65 -16.11 -39.08
C MET A 1032 20.11 -16.11 -40.53
N LYS A 1033 20.97 -16.27 -41.54
CA LYS A 1033 20.54 -16.44 -42.96
C LYS A 1033 19.71 -17.71 -43.16
N GLU A 1034 20.11 -18.82 -42.56
CA GLU A 1034 19.35 -20.07 -42.62
C GLU A 1034 18.01 -19.97 -41.87
N ILE A 1035 17.99 -19.32 -40.70
CA ILE A 1035 16.76 -19.00 -39.96
C ILE A 1035 15.82 -18.17 -40.84
N LEU A 1036 16.31 -17.07 -41.45
CA LEU A 1036 15.51 -16.24 -42.35
C LEU A 1036 14.98 -17.03 -43.55
N ARG A 1037 15.81 -17.90 -44.14
CA ARG A 1037 15.44 -18.73 -45.29
C ARG A 1037 14.26 -19.67 -45.00
N VAL A 1038 14.23 -20.31 -43.84
CA VAL A 1038 13.18 -21.31 -43.49
C VAL A 1038 11.93 -20.70 -42.84
N LEU A 1039 12.01 -19.46 -42.38
CA LEU A 1039 10.90 -18.70 -41.80
C LEU A 1039 9.96 -18.18 -42.90
N LYS A 1040 8.64 -18.18 -42.65
CA LYS A 1040 7.66 -17.59 -43.58
C LYS A 1040 7.71 -16.05 -43.55
N PRO A 1041 7.36 -15.34 -44.63
CA PRO A 1041 7.26 -13.88 -44.62
C PRO A 1041 6.29 -13.37 -43.53
N GLY A 1042 6.71 -12.38 -42.74
CA GLY A 1042 5.95 -11.84 -41.61
C GLY A 1042 5.97 -12.68 -40.32
N SER A 1043 6.54 -13.89 -40.36
CA SER A 1043 6.77 -14.71 -39.16
C SER A 1043 8.01 -14.26 -38.38
N LYS A 1044 8.18 -14.78 -37.16
CA LYS A 1044 9.21 -14.30 -36.23
C LYS A 1044 10.13 -15.40 -35.70
N VAL A 1045 11.36 -15.01 -35.41
CA VAL A 1045 12.31 -15.76 -34.58
C VAL A 1045 12.46 -15.10 -33.22
N SER A 1046 12.55 -15.90 -32.15
CA SER A 1046 12.90 -15.47 -30.80
C SER A 1046 14.15 -16.21 -30.30
N VAL A 1047 15.25 -15.49 -30.14
CA VAL A 1047 16.54 -16.02 -29.68
C VAL A 1047 16.82 -15.58 -28.26
N LEU A 1048 16.69 -16.50 -27.30
CA LEU A 1048 17.01 -16.31 -25.89
C LEU A 1048 18.43 -16.79 -25.59
N ASP A 1049 19.34 -15.90 -25.17
CA ASP A 1049 20.72 -16.27 -24.80
C ASP A 1049 21.27 -15.32 -23.71
N PHE A 1050 22.47 -15.60 -23.19
CA PHE A 1050 23.15 -14.71 -22.25
C PHE A 1050 23.55 -13.41 -22.95
N ASN A 1051 23.30 -12.27 -22.31
CA ASN A 1051 23.62 -10.97 -22.88
C ASN A 1051 25.07 -10.58 -22.57
N LYS A 1052 25.77 -10.03 -23.56
CA LYS A 1052 27.08 -9.39 -23.41
C LYS A 1052 26.86 -7.93 -23.07
N ASN A 1053 27.33 -7.50 -21.90
CA ASN A 1053 27.15 -6.14 -21.41
C ASN A 1053 28.40 -5.29 -21.68
N THR A 1054 28.19 -4.02 -22.04
CA THR A 1054 29.24 -2.98 -22.10
C THR A 1054 29.45 -2.32 -20.73
N GLU A 1055 28.44 -2.32 -19.87
CA GLU A 1055 28.47 -1.75 -18.53
C GLU A 1055 29.39 -2.55 -17.59
N SER A 1056 30.46 -1.90 -17.11
CA SER A 1056 31.51 -2.57 -16.34
C SER A 1056 31.01 -3.23 -15.05
N TYR A 1057 29.91 -2.73 -14.46
CA TYR A 1057 29.33 -3.30 -13.24
C TYR A 1057 28.50 -4.57 -13.51
N ILE A 1058 27.74 -4.63 -14.61
CA ILE A 1058 26.98 -5.85 -14.97
C ILE A 1058 27.98 -6.95 -15.36
N THR A 1059 28.99 -6.59 -16.16
CA THR A 1059 30.08 -7.52 -16.55
C THR A 1059 30.81 -8.05 -15.33
N PHE A 1060 31.16 -7.21 -14.34
CA PHE A 1060 31.75 -7.67 -13.08
C PHE A 1060 30.83 -8.66 -12.35
N ILE A 1061 29.53 -8.36 -12.20
CA ILE A 1061 28.60 -9.23 -11.47
C ILE A 1061 28.40 -10.56 -12.21
N GLN A 1062 28.27 -10.53 -13.54
CA GLN A 1062 28.14 -11.71 -14.40
C GLN A 1062 29.37 -12.61 -14.27
N GLU A 1063 30.58 -12.05 -14.35
CA GLU A 1063 31.82 -12.80 -14.17
C GLU A 1063 32.03 -13.31 -12.75
N TRP A 1064 31.72 -12.50 -11.73
CA TRP A 1064 31.83 -12.89 -10.32
C TRP A 1064 30.90 -14.06 -10.01
N MET A 1065 29.65 -14.05 -10.51
CA MET A 1065 28.73 -15.18 -10.37
C MET A 1065 29.23 -16.43 -11.09
N ILE A 1066 29.85 -16.29 -12.27
CA ILE A 1066 30.41 -17.44 -12.98
C ILE A 1066 31.56 -18.06 -12.18
N ASP A 1067 32.51 -17.24 -11.72
CA ASP A 1067 33.70 -17.70 -11.00
C ASP A 1067 33.39 -18.25 -9.59
N ASN A 1068 32.45 -17.64 -8.86
CA ASN A 1068 32.23 -17.91 -7.43
C ASN A 1068 30.96 -18.73 -7.15
N VAL A 1069 30.07 -18.91 -8.13
CA VAL A 1069 28.83 -19.71 -7.97
C VAL A 1069 28.73 -20.78 -9.03
N VAL A 1070 28.80 -20.44 -10.32
CA VAL A 1070 28.55 -21.41 -11.41
C VAL A 1070 29.65 -22.47 -11.48
N ILE A 1071 30.92 -22.07 -11.57
CA ILE A 1071 32.05 -23.00 -11.69
C ILE A 1071 32.19 -23.88 -10.42
N PRO A 1072 32.09 -23.36 -9.18
CA PRO A 1072 32.11 -24.20 -7.98
C PRO A 1072 30.95 -25.20 -7.90
N VAL A 1073 29.73 -24.81 -8.30
CA VAL A 1073 28.59 -25.73 -8.35
C VAL A 1073 28.80 -26.78 -9.46
N ALA A 1074 29.21 -26.38 -10.66
CA ALA A 1074 29.53 -27.33 -11.74
C ALA A 1074 30.67 -28.29 -11.37
N SER A 1075 31.66 -27.83 -10.60
CA SER A 1075 32.75 -28.67 -10.08
C SER A 1075 32.25 -29.77 -9.15
N SER A 1076 31.15 -29.58 -8.41
CA SER A 1076 30.55 -30.65 -7.59
C SER A 1076 29.89 -31.77 -8.43
N TYR A 1077 29.69 -31.53 -9.73
CA TYR A 1077 29.25 -32.51 -10.73
C TYR A 1077 30.39 -32.93 -11.69
N ASN A 1078 31.66 -32.62 -11.37
CA ASN A 1078 32.83 -32.83 -12.24
C ASN A 1078 32.79 -32.12 -13.61
N LEU A 1079 32.03 -31.03 -13.76
CA LEU A 1079 31.87 -30.26 -15.01
C LEU A 1079 32.53 -28.86 -14.98
N ALA A 1080 33.56 -28.66 -14.14
CA ALA A 1080 34.20 -27.35 -14.00
C ALA A 1080 34.76 -26.82 -15.33
N LYS A 1081 35.49 -27.67 -16.08
CA LYS A 1081 36.11 -27.31 -17.37
C LYS A 1081 35.08 -27.01 -18.45
N GLU A 1082 33.98 -27.76 -18.46
CA GLU A 1082 32.87 -27.58 -19.38
C GLU A 1082 32.12 -26.26 -19.12
N TYR A 1083 32.08 -25.77 -17.87
CA TYR A 1083 31.47 -24.48 -17.49
C TYR A 1083 32.44 -23.28 -17.48
N GLU A 1084 33.76 -23.47 -17.46
CA GLU A 1084 34.74 -22.40 -17.71
C GLU A 1084 34.54 -21.73 -19.09
N TYR A 1085 34.10 -22.50 -20.10
CA TYR A 1085 33.71 -22.01 -21.43
C TYR A 1085 32.55 -20.99 -21.40
N LEU A 1086 31.72 -20.99 -20.35
CA LEU A 1086 30.62 -20.03 -20.22
C LEU A 1086 31.13 -18.59 -20.15
N LYS A 1087 32.28 -18.36 -19.52
CA LYS A 1087 32.87 -17.02 -19.35
C LYS A 1087 33.43 -16.46 -20.65
N SER A 1088 34.17 -17.27 -21.41
CA SER A 1088 34.72 -16.85 -22.71
C SER A 1088 33.62 -16.67 -23.74
N SER A 1089 32.67 -17.61 -23.83
CA SER A 1089 31.58 -17.55 -24.81
C SER A 1089 30.68 -16.31 -24.65
N ILE A 1090 30.48 -15.78 -23.43
CA ILE A 1090 29.74 -14.51 -23.23
C ILE A 1090 30.58 -13.31 -23.69
N ARG A 1091 31.87 -13.26 -23.36
CA ARG A 1091 32.77 -12.17 -23.78
C ARG A 1091 32.91 -12.09 -25.32
N GLU A 1092 32.96 -13.24 -25.97
CA GLU A 1092 33.05 -13.41 -27.43
C GLU A 1092 31.70 -13.29 -28.16
N PHE A 1093 30.59 -13.12 -27.44
CA PHE A 1093 29.28 -12.96 -28.07
C PHE A 1093 29.07 -11.54 -28.63
N LEU A 1094 27.88 -11.30 -29.17
CA LEU A 1094 27.43 -9.98 -29.59
C LEU A 1094 26.61 -9.34 -28.46
N THR A 1095 26.71 -8.02 -28.33
CA THR A 1095 25.82 -7.20 -27.50
C THR A 1095 24.42 -7.18 -28.10
N GLY A 1096 23.41 -6.81 -27.31
CA GLY A 1096 22.02 -6.72 -27.79
C GLY A 1096 21.85 -5.87 -29.06
N ARG A 1097 22.61 -4.77 -29.19
CA ARG A 1097 22.61 -3.91 -30.37
C ARG A 1097 23.30 -4.56 -31.58
N GLU A 1098 24.47 -5.18 -31.40
CA GLU A 1098 25.15 -5.92 -32.46
C GLU A 1098 24.30 -7.11 -32.97
N LEU A 1099 23.43 -7.69 -32.12
CA LEU A 1099 22.45 -8.71 -32.52
C LEU A 1099 21.28 -8.16 -33.35
N GLU A 1100 20.79 -6.96 -33.04
CA GLU A 1100 19.80 -6.26 -33.87
C GLU A 1100 20.39 -5.89 -35.23
N GLU A 1101 21.58 -5.30 -35.24
CA GLU A 1101 22.32 -4.91 -36.46
C GLU A 1101 22.59 -6.15 -37.34
N LEU A 1102 23.08 -7.26 -36.77
CA LEU A 1102 23.27 -8.53 -37.50
C LEU A 1102 21.98 -9.06 -38.14
N ALA A 1103 20.84 -8.98 -37.46
CA ALA A 1103 19.57 -9.45 -37.99
C ALA A 1103 19.09 -8.57 -39.17
N LEU A 1104 19.21 -7.26 -39.05
CA LEU A 1104 18.87 -6.31 -40.12
C LEU A 1104 19.79 -6.50 -41.34
N GLU A 1105 21.10 -6.65 -41.14
CA GLU A 1105 22.08 -6.94 -42.21
C GLU A 1105 21.81 -8.25 -42.95
N VAL A 1106 21.28 -9.26 -42.24
CA VAL A 1106 20.92 -10.55 -42.82
C VAL A 1106 19.64 -10.48 -43.67
N GLY A 1107 18.80 -9.46 -43.47
CA GLY A 1107 17.60 -9.20 -44.26
C GLY A 1107 16.27 -9.37 -43.52
N PHE A 1108 16.26 -9.45 -42.19
CA PHE A 1108 15.01 -9.39 -41.42
C PHE A 1108 14.39 -7.99 -41.51
N SER A 1109 13.08 -7.89 -41.76
CA SER A 1109 12.36 -6.61 -41.88
C SER A 1109 12.32 -5.78 -40.59
N SER A 1110 12.48 -6.42 -39.43
CA SER A 1110 12.66 -5.74 -38.15
C SER A 1110 13.39 -6.64 -37.15
N ALA A 1111 14.16 -6.04 -36.25
CA ALA A 1111 14.83 -6.71 -35.14
C ALA A 1111 14.73 -5.87 -33.87
N LYS A 1112 14.54 -6.52 -32.72
CA LYS A 1112 14.55 -5.87 -31.41
C LYS A 1112 15.00 -6.82 -30.31
N HIS A 1113 15.98 -6.40 -29.52
CA HIS A 1113 16.53 -7.10 -28.38
C HIS A 1113 15.89 -6.64 -27.07
N TYR A 1114 15.48 -7.60 -26.25
CA TYR A 1114 14.86 -7.36 -24.95
C TYR A 1114 15.75 -7.90 -23.85
N GLU A 1115 16.19 -7.02 -22.94
CA GLU A 1115 16.96 -7.44 -21.76
C GLU A 1115 16.07 -8.08 -20.69
N ILE A 1116 16.57 -9.13 -20.08
CA ILE A 1116 15.90 -9.95 -19.06
C ILE A 1116 16.86 -10.11 -17.86
N GLY A 1117 16.31 -10.15 -16.65
CA GLY A 1117 17.12 -10.40 -15.44
C GLY A 1117 18.19 -9.32 -15.22
N ALA A 1118 17.80 -8.04 -15.30
CA ALA A 1118 18.69 -6.88 -15.13
C ALA A 1118 19.93 -6.89 -16.04
N GLY A 1119 19.74 -7.23 -17.32
CA GLY A 1119 20.78 -7.19 -18.34
C GLY A 1119 21.64 -8.46 -18.44
N LEU A 1120 21.48 -9.46 -17.56
CA LEU A 1120 22.25 -10.71 -17.61
C LEU A 1120 21.83 -11.63 -18.78
N MET A 1121 20.56 -11.58 -19.14
CA MET A 1121 19.93 -12.39 -20.18
C MET A 1121 19.34 -11.48 -21.26
N GLY A 1122 19.29 -11.97 -22.49
CA GLY A 1122 18.77 -11.23 -23.63
C GLY A 1122 17.85 -12.10 -24.48
N ASN A 1123 16.83 -11.48 -25.09
CA ASN A 1123 16.04 -12.14 -26.12
C ASN A 1123 15.87 -11.24 -27.35
N LEU A 1124 16.52 -11.62 -28.45
CA LEU A 1124 16.32 -11.01 -29.77
C LEU A 1124 15.01 -11.52 -30.38
N VAL A 1125 14.14 -10.61 -30.82
CA VAL A 1125 12.96 -10.90 -31.63
C VAL A 1125 13.18 -10.26 -33.00
N ALA A 1126 13.19 -11.05 -34.06
CA ALA A 1126 13.29 -10.56 -35.42
C ALA A 1126 12.14 -11.08 -36.29
N THR A 1127 11.66 -10.26 -37.22
CA THR A 1127 10.55 -10.57 -38.13
C THR A 1127 11.09 -10.73 -39.55
N CYS A 1128 10.69 -11.79 -40.25
CA CYS A 1128 10.98 -12.00 -41.67
C CYS A 1128 10.30 -10.90 -42.50
#